data_AF-A0A7Y6PZN3-F1
#
_entry.id   AF-A0A7Y6PZN3-F1
#
_cell.length_a   1.000
_cell.length_b   1.000
_cell.length_c   1.000
_cell.angle_alpha   90.00
_cell.angle_beta   90.00
_cell.angle_gamma   90.00
#
_symmetry.space_group_name_H-M   'P 1'
#
loop_
_entity.id
_entity.type
_entity.pdbx_description
1 polymer ?
#
loop_
_entity_poly.entity_id
_entity_poly.type
_entity_poly.pdbx_seq_one_letter_code
_entity_poly.pdbx_strand_id
1 'polypeptide(L)'
;MKFTIHALAGCALAWALAACGGESAREVCGDRVCDSGETASSCAEDCGCGNGIVNTGEDCDGTDVGTATCESAVQRGGTLGCNADCTFDVTGCDEYMCGNGVADPGEECDGGDLAGATCESAGFSGGAVACNASCRLDLAACCNNFCDTANASVCSGDTVESCVMQTNGCLGLELTNCAIDDDVCDDSSGTATCQCVDRCSAAGVGHCMGAIAETCTMQADGCLAWVTNSDCAMSGQACAVGPQGSTCVAAASGEDCNDPYPLSEGQNVIGWNASNADYLTANPSCNTSTMTGPDIVLAYTATVDGIVTYSIPKQTNHRHVVVVSAAACGTTLPQVSCAGTDFYSLPAMGDTFAVTQGTTYRFYVRDTTSGSGALPAPLVLDLDEAACSTLANGISNLSPANNVVVATTAPVLSFDLQHPVNQNVGVITITGDLGTSRSFDLATSPAQVTFANDGRTIQIDPTATFQPGETITVSWSGLVDEFCGAPIAPPTWSFDILTPSCTPGTGGMVGTTMTRHATQLGSFTEYYVAADSNPNGYVYVGGTSDLYRMPKAGGAFEDVVDAAGISSTPLGYSVALVGDKIFTLDTVTASTSPFLWRLSTSSGVTWNPLGYARYPMTAGSSSYAMFHYNGRIYIATNETTAGAVTEIWSVPASAVSLPTNAVLEGTVVGEEDCDGITGDDHYFYLTCDNSNDRIVRVDRTTYQSELITDKVPLNLTRNELHAHDFNGDGIADALYVKSDDETVQYICGPGASAPFWHGTLVDFGGPSTTSNYGLGFDPVAHVLWAFDDDTQELISIQ
;
A
#
# COMPACT_ATOMS: atom_id res chain seq x y z
N MET A 1 -11.10 6.33 38.97
CA MET A 1 -11.82 7.60 39.30
C MET A 1 -13.28 7.21 39.55
N LYS A 2 -13.77 7.16 40.81
CA LYS A 2 -14.62 8.18 41.51
C LYS A 2 -15.72 8.76 40.58
N PHE A 3 -17.03 8.65 40.79
CA PHE A 3 -17.92 8.87 41.96
C PHE A 3 -19.22 8.03 41.79
N THR A 4 -19.82 7.33 42.77
CA THR A 4 -20.60 7.69 44.00
C THR A 4 -21.96 8.39 43.78
N ILE A 5 -23.05 7.84 44.36
CA ILE A 5 -24.15 8.44 45.19
C ILE A 5 -25.33 7.41 45.27
N HIS A 6 -25.59 6.73 46.41
CA HIS A 6 -26.46 7.07 47.56
C HIS A 6 -27.91 7.45 47.20
N ALA A 7 -29.01 7.13 47.89
CA ALA A 7 -29.41 6.21 48.96
C ALA A 7 -30.90 6.54 49.28
N LEU A 8 -31.60 5.61 49.96
CA LEU A 8 -32.75 5.78 50.88
C LEU A 8 -34.22 5.63 50.39
N ALA A 9 -34.79 4.49 50.81
CA ALA A 9 -35.88 4.32 51.80
C ALA A 9 -37.33 4.73 51.50
N GLY A 10 -38.27 3.82 51.80
CA GLY A 10 -39.61 4.16 52.30
C GLY A 10 -40.73 3.19 51.91
N CYS A 11 -41.02 2.22 52.77
CA CYS A 11 -42.23 1.39 52.74
C CYS A 11 -43.33 2.05 53.58
N ALA A 12 -44.60 1.98 53.15
CA ALA A 12 -45.81 1.75 53.96
C ALA A 12 -47.10 2.16 53.22
N LEU A 13 -48.15 1.35 53.34
CA LEU A 13 -49.53 1.83 53.30
C LEU A 13 -50.45 0.90 54.10
N ALA A 14 -51.45 1.53 54.74
CA ALA A 14 -52.80 1.07 55.03
C ALA A 14 -53.23 0.78 56.48
N TRP A 15 -54.47 1.06 56.90
CA TRP A 15 -55.62 1.89 56.44
C TRP A 15 -56.53 2.04 57.70
N ALA A 16 -57.43 3.03 57.77
CA ALA A 16 -58.34 3.25 58.90
C ALA A 16 -59.73 2.58 58.70
N LEU A 17 -60.32 2.10 59.81
CA LEU A 17 -61.62 1.42 59.91
C LEU A 17 -62.82 2.39 59.86
N ALA A 18 -63.91 1.93 59.22
CA ALA A 18 -65.20 2.61 59.14
C ALA A 18 -66.12 2.31 60.34
N ALA A 19 -67.07 3.22 60.60
CA ALA A 19 -68.27 2.97 61.40
C ALA A 19 -69.51 3.52 60.68
N CYS A 20 -70.54 2.69 60.58
CA CYS A 20 -71.97 2.99 60.36
C CYS A 20 -72.73 1.85 61.06
N GLY A 21 -73.88 1.95 61.68
CA GLY A 21 -74.90 2.98 61.90
C GLY A 21 -76.07 2.20 62.53
N GLY A 22 -76.69 2.73 63.59
CA GLY A 22 -77.75 2.04 64.31
C GLY A 22 -79.14 2.23 63.69
N GLU A 23 -79.75 1.10 63.32
CA GLU A 23 -81.10 0.63 63.65
C GLU A 23 -82.30 1.57 63.41
N SER A 24 -83.20 1.26 62.47
CA SER A 24 -84.26 0.23 62.48
C SER A 24 -85.47 0.52 63.39
N ALA A 25 -86.62 0.68 62.74
CA ALA A 25 -87.92 0.11 63.13
C ALA A 25 -88.84 0.27 61.90
N ARG A 26 -89.60 -0.73 61.43
CA ARG A 26 -89.86 -2.11 61.86
C ARG A 26 -90.69 -2.76 60.74
N GLU A 27 -90.52 -4.05 60.50
CA GLU A 27 -91.59 -4.99 60.11
C GLU A 27 -91.08 -6.43 60.39
N VAL A 28 -91.98 -7.31 60.83
CA VAL A 28 -91.72 -8.67 61.32
C VAL A 28 -92.64 -9.62 60.54
N CYS A 29 -92.13 -10.77 60.10
CA CYS A 29 -92.43 -11.33 58.77
C CYS A 29 -92.79 -12.81 58.85
N GLY A 30 -93.83 -13.39 58.20
CA GLY A 30 -93.79 -14.76 57.63
C GLY A 30 -94.92 -15.81 57.89
N ASP A 31 -95.84 -15.60 58.83
CA ASP A 31 -97.11 -16.31 58.94
C ASP A 31 -98.27 -15.48 58.35
N ARG A 32 -97.90 -14.39 57.67
CA ARG A 32 -98.85 -13.40 57.21
C ARG A 32 -99.64 -12.76 58.38
N VAL A 33 -99.16 -12.91 59.65
CA VAL A 33 -99.06 -12.00 60.84
C VAL A 33 -98.93 -12.78 62.19
N CYS A 34 -97.83 -12.64 62.99
CA CYS A 34 -97.79 -12.94 64.44
C CYS A 34 -97.04 -11.92 65.32
N ASP A 35 -97.50 -10.67 65.21
CA ASP A 35 -97.61 -9.70 66.31
C ASP A 35 -96.33 -9.18 66.99
N SER A 36 -96.51 -8.15 67.82
CA SER A 36 -95.43 -7.24 68.21
C SER A 36 -94.37 -7.91 69.09
N GLY A 37 -93.25 -8.30 68.49
CA GLY A 37 -92.01 -8.67 69.20
C GLY A 37 -91.11 -9.69 68.53
N GLU A 38 -91.40 -10.16 67.31
CA GLU A 38 -90.65 -11.28 66.73
C GLU A 38 -89.29 -10.85 66.14
N THR A 39 -88.32 -11.76 66.24
CA THR A 39 -87.02 -11.72 65.56
C THR A 39 -86.78 -13.08 64.91
N ALA A 40 -85.82 -13.19 63.99
CA ALA A 40 -85.46 -14.47 63.36
C ALA A 40 -85.12 -15.57 64.38
N SER A 41 -84.74 -15.19 65.61
CA SER A 41 -84.51 -16.15 66.69
C SER A 41 -85.79 -16.65 67.38
N SER A 42 -86.84 -15.83 67.46
CA SER A 42 -88.11 -16.19 68.12
C SER A 42 -89.15 -16.75 67.17
N CYS A 43 -89.01 -16.46 65.87
CA CYS A 43 -89.92 -16.89 64.81
C CYS A 43 -89.11 -17.06 63.51
N ALA A 44 -88.24 -18.08 63.43
CA ALA A 44 -87.35 -18.30 62.28
C ALA A 44 -88.10 -18.67 60.99
N GLU A 45 -89.21 -19.41 61.13
CA GLU A 45 -90.09 -19.75 60.00
C GLU A 45 -90.81 -18.52 59.45
N ASP A 46 -90.99 -17.52 60.33
CA ASP A 46 -91.49 -16.20 59.99
C ASP A 46 -90.37 -15.48 59.18
N CYS A 47 -89.24 -15.13 59.82
CA CYS A 47 -88.24 -14.22 59.23
C CYS A 47 -87.36 -14.82 58.12
N GLY A 48 -87.51 -16.10 57.79
CA GLY A 48 -86.89 -16.69 56.61
C GLY A 48 -85.52 -17.38 56.83
N CYS A 49 -84.78 -17.13 57.91
CA CYS A 49 -83.45 -17.74 58.05
C CYS A 49 -83.53 -19.26 58.32
N GLY A 50 -82.79 -20.02 57.51
CA GLY A 50 -82.85 -21.48 57.44
C GLY A 50 -83.88 -22.00 56.42
N ASN A 51 -84.47 -21.13 55.59
CA ASN A 51 -85.40 -21.53 54.54
C ASN A 51 -84.70 -21.93 53.23
N GLY A 52 -83.37 -21.86 53.20
CA GLY A 52 -82.52 -22.25 52.06
C GLY A 52 -82.54 -21.26 50.90
N ILE A 53 -82.98 -20.01 51.13
CA ILE A 53 -82.96 -18.92 50.15
C ILE A 53 -82.50 -17.65 50.89
N VAL A 54 -81.44 -16.98 50.41
CA VAL A 54 -80.98 -15.73 51.01
C VAL A 54 -82.01 -14.61 50.80
N ASN A 55 -82.68 -14.20 51.88
CA ASN A 55 -83.68 -13.14 51.87
C ASN A 55 -83.05 -11.76 52.10
N THR A 56 -83.85 -10.70 51.92
CA THR A 56 -83.39 -9.34 52.19
C THR A 56 -83.14 -9.17 53.69
N GLY A 57 -81.86 -9.05 54.08
CA GLY A 57 -81.43 -8.92 55.47
C GLY A 57 -80.57 -10.10 55.98
N GLU A 58 -80.38 -11.15 55.17
CA GLU A 58 -79.48 -12.27 55.44
C GLU A 58 -78.21 -12.13 54.59
N ASP A 59 -77.02 -12.42 55.16
CA ASP A 59 -75.79 -12.49 54.37
C ASP A 59 -75.70 -13.82 53.61
N CYS A 60 -76.28 -14.88 54.19
CA CYS A 60 -76.36 -16.24 53.65
C CYS A 60 -77.49 -17.02 54.34
N ASP A 61 -77.96 -18.15 53.77
CA ASP A 61 -78.92 -19.06 54.40
C ASP A 61 -78.52 -20.53 54.17
N GLY A 62 -78.19 -21.24 55.26
CA GLY A 62 -77.83 -22.65 55.20
C GLY A 62 -76.54 -22.91 54.41
N THR A 63 -76.66 -23.46 53.20
CA THR A 63 -75.51 -23.62 52.28
C THR A 63 -75.49 -22.58 51.17
N ASP A 64 -76.52 -21.74 51.08
CA ASP A 64 -76.61 -20.68 50.09
C ASP A 64 -75.89 -19.43 50.64
N VAL A 65 -74.62 -19.27 50.28
CA VAL A 65 -73.82 -18.06 50.55
C VAL A 65 -73.95 -17.01 49.42
N GLY A 66 -74.93 -17.19 48.51
CA GLY A 66 -75.09 -16.37 47.33
C GLY A 66 -73.87 -16.44 46.41
N THR A 67 -73.35 -15.27 46.01
CA THR A 67 -72.14 -15.15 45.18
C THR A 67 -70.88 -14.86 46.00
N ALA A 68 -70.96 -14.85 47.33
CA ALA A 68 -69.82 -14.53 48.17
C ALA A 68 -68.84 -15.70 48.25
N THR A 69 -67.56 -15.40 48.20
CA THR A 69 -66.44 -16.32 48.38
C THR A 69 -65.53 -15.83 49.52
N CYS A 70 -64.62 -16.70 49.99
CA CYS A 70 -63.55 -16.29 50.90
C CYS A 70 -62.74 -15.09 50.35
N GLU A 71 -62.61 -14.97 49.02
CA GLU A 71 -61.91 -13.85 48.38
C GLU A 71 -62.70 -12.55 48.55
N SER A 72 -64.02 -12.57 48.35
CA SER A 72 -64.85 -11.38 48.52
C SER A 72 -65.09 -11.00 49.98
N ALA A 73 -65.09 -11.98 50.89
CA ALA A 73 -65.36 -11.76 52.31
C ALA A 73 -64.11 -11.33 53.10
N VAL A 74 -62.96 -11.96 52.84
CA VAL A 74 -61.72 -11.76 53.62
C VAL A 74 -60.43 -11.75 52.78
N GLN A 75 -60.52 -11.71 51.44
CA GLN A 75 -59.37 -11.71 50.50
C GLN A 75 -58.46 -12.93 50.66
N ARG A 76 -59.06 -14.11 50.88
CA ARG A 76 -58.36 -15.39 51.02
C ARG A 76 -58.98 -16.46 50.11
N GLY A 77 -58.23 -17.51 49.79
CA GLY A 77 -58.79 -18.73 49.18
C GLY A 77 -59.62 -19.54 50.18
N GLY A 78 -60.29 -20.59 49.72
CA GLY A 78 -61.02 -21.54 50.58
C GLY A 78 -62.54 -21.53 50.40
N THR A 79 -63.25 -22.25 51.27
CA THR A 79 -64.72 -22.40 51.18
C THR A 79 -65.41 -21.55 52.25
N LEU A 80 -66.25 -20.61 51.80
CA LEU A 80 -67.04 -19.75 52.69
C LEU A 80 -68.29 -20.51 53.15
N GLY A 81 -68.52 -20.54 54.47
CA GLY A 81 -69.71 -21.15 55.07
C GLY A 81 -70.74 -20.11 55.50
N CYS A 82 -71.86 -20.58 56.04
CA CYS A 82 -72.89 -19.75 56.65
C CYS A 82 -73.17 -20.20 58.09
N ASN A 83 -73.19 -19.26 59.02
CA ASN A 83 -73.58 -19.49 60.40
C ASN A 83 -75.11 -19.63 60.51
N ALA A 84 -75.58 -20.24 61.60
CA ALA A 84 -77.01 -20.46 61.85
C ALA A 84 -77.82 -19.16 62.09
N ASP A 85 -77.14 -18.02 62.28
CA ASP A 85 -77.73 -16.69 62.35
C ASP A 85 -77.68 -15.95 60.99
N CYS A 86 -77.40 -16.67 59.91
CA CYS A 86 -77.36 -16.15 58.54
C CYS A 86 -76.24 -15.11 58.28
N THR A 87 -75.12 -15.20 59.02
CA THR A 87 -73.84 -14.47 58.77
C THR A 87 -72.75 -15.37 58.19
N PHE A 88 -71.77 -14.83 57.45
CA PHE A 88 -70.71 -15.64 56.84
C PHE A 88 -69.76 -16.31 57.87
N ASP A 89 -69.41 -17.59 57.65
CA ASP A 89 -68.37 -18.33 58.37
C ASP A 89 -67.08 -18.39 57.52
N VAL A 90 -66.03 -17.70 57.98
CA VAL A 90 -64.74 -17.56 57.29
C VAL A 90 -63.67 -18.51 57.81
N THR A 91 -64.01 -19.45 58.70
CA THR A 91 -63.03 -20.40 59.25
C THR A 91 -62.50 -21.39 58.21
N GLY A 92 -63.22 -21.59 57.10
CA GLY A 92 -62.81 -22.38 55.95
C GLY A 92 -61.95 -21.64 54.91
N CYS A 93 -61.47 -20.43 55.22
CA CYS A 93 -60.62 -19.64 54.32
C CYS A 93 -59.12 -19.81 54.66
N ASP A 94 -58.30 -20.23 53.68
CA ASP A 94 -56.88 -20.60 53.85
C ASP A 94 -55.94 -19.38 54.08
N GLU A 95 -54.80 -19.57 54.76
CA GLU A 95 -53.80 -18.54 55.06
C GLU A 95 -52.59 -18.67 54.10
N TYR A 96 -52.29 -17.61 53.32
CA TYR A 96 -51.13 -17.58 52.42
C TYR A 96 -49.81 -17.60 53.22
N MET A 97 -48.99 -18.63 53.05
CA MET A 97 -47.73 -18.83 53.77
C MET A 97 -46.68 -19.42 52.84
N CYS A 98 -45.53 -18.75 52.73
CA CYS A 98 -44.33 -19.26 52.07
C CYS A 98 -43.94 -20.65 52.58
N GLY A 99 -43.76 -21.58 51.66
CA GLY A 99 -43.50 -23.01 51.90
C GLY A 99 -44.73 -23.91 51.74
N ASN A 100 -45.86 -23.42 51.23
CA ASN A 100 -47.05 -24.22 50.91
C ASN A 100 -46.95 -24.91 49.54
N GLY A 101 -45.93 -24.56 48.75
CA GLY A 101 -45.62 -25.15 47.45
C GLY A 101 -46.41 -24.58 46.28
N VAL A 102 -47.11 -23.44 46.47
CA VAL A 102 -47.84 -22.69 45.45
C VAL A 102 -47.44 -21.23 45.55
N ALA A 103 -47.03 -20.61 44.43
CA ALA A 103 -46.63 -19.21 44.43
C ALA A 103 -47.85 -18.28 44.54
N ASP A 104 -48.16 -17.87 45.77
CA ASP A 104 -49.33 -17.04 46.08
C ASP A 104 -49.12 -15.55 45.72
N PRO A 105 -50.20 -14.74 45.57
CA PRO A 105 -50.09 -13.31 45.27
C PRO A 105 -49.22 -12.56 46.31
N GLY A 106 -48.02 -12.14 45.88
CA GLY A 106 -47.04 -11.43 46.72
C GLY A 106 -45.73 -12.20 46.94
N GLU A 107 -45.68 -13.47 46.54
CA GLU A 107 -44.48 -14.30 46.51
C GLU A 107 -43.85 -14.30 45.11
N GLU A 108 -42.51 -14.38 45.03
CA GLU A 108 -41.84 -14.50 43.73
C GLU A 108 -41.77 -15.97 43.26
N CYS A 109 -41.86 -16.91 44.21
CA CYS A 109 -41.86 -18.35 44.04
C CYS A 109 -42.22 -19.03 45.38
N ASP A 110 -42.61 -20.30 45.37
CA ASP A 110 -42.70 -21.17 46.55
C ASP A 110 -42.24 -22.60 46.24
N GLY A 111 -41.11 -22.99 46.83
CA GLY A 111 -40.55 -24.33 46.67
C GLY A 111 -40.22 -24.66 45.21
N GLY A 112 -41.05 -25.48 44.58
CA GLY A 112 -40.92 -25.84 43.15
C GLY A 112 -41.76 -24.98 42.21
N ASP A 113 -42.72 -24.21 42.74
CA ASP A 113 -43.50 -23.27 41.94
C ASP A 113 -42.74 -21.95 41.80
N LEU A 114 -42.10 -21.77 40.65
CA LEU A 114 -41.31 -20.56 40.37
C LEU A 114 -42.14 -19.41 39.80
N ALA A 115 -43.48 -19.50 39.81
CA ALA A 115 -44.37 -18.51 39.19
C ALA A 115 -44.05 -18.20 37.70
N GLY A 116 -43.45 -19.17 37.00
CA GLY A 116 -42.98 -19.00 35.62
C GLY A 116 -41.61 -18.32 35.46
N ALA A 117 -40.91 -18.00 36.55
CA ALA A 117 -39.58 -17.43 36.51
C ALA A 117 -38.54 -18.42 35.97
N THR A 118 -37.72 -17.93 35.06
CA THR A 118 -36.57 -18.59 34.45
C THR A 118 -35.35 -17.67 34.53
N CYS A 119 -34.15 -18.21 34.36
CA CYS A 119 -32.92 -17.39 34.38
C CYS A 119 -32.97 -16.34 33.26
N GLU A 120 -33.56 -16.71 32.12
CA GLU A 120 -33.83 -15.87 30.96
C GLU A 120 -34.80 -14.73 31.29
N SER A 121 -35.87 -15.00 32.04
CA SER A 121 -36.80 -13.94 32.49
C SER A 121 -36.15 -12.94 33.45
N ALA A 122 -35.05 -13.32 34.10
CA ALA A 122 -34.25 -12.47 35.00
C ALA A 122 -33.04 -11.81 34.30
N GLY A 123 -32.88 -11.98 32.98
CA GLY A 123 -31.85 -11.34 32.18
C GLY A 123 -30.54 -12.12 32.02
N PHE A 124 -30.53 -13.41 32.38
CA PHE A 124 -29.38 -14.31 32.17
C PHE A 124 -29.55 -15.12 30.88
N SER A 125 -28.48 -15.75 30.39
CA SER A 125 -28.54 -16.57 29.16
C SER A 125 -29.05 -17.99 29.37
N GLY A 126 -29.00 -18.49 30.61
CA GLY A 126 -29.45 -19.83 30.96
C GLY A 126 -29.14 -20.20 32.41
N GLY A 127 -29.21 -21.48 32.74
CA GLY A 127 -28.99 -22.01 34.09
C GLY A 127 -30.28 -22.41 34.80
N ALA A 128 -30.21 -22.54 36.12
CA ALA A 128 -31.35 -22.95 36.94
C ALA A 128 -31.71 -21.87 37.96
N VAL A 129 -32.99 -21.53 38.03
CA VAL A 129 -33.54 -20.69 39.09
C VAL A 129 -34.02 -21.60 40.22
N ALA A 130 -33.70 -21.23 41.45
CA ALA A 130 -34.25 -21.89 42.64
C ALA A 130 -35.11 -20.91 43.43
N CYS A 131 -36.00 -21.44 44.27
CA CYS A 131 -36.71 -20.65 45.25
C CYS A 131 -36.02 -20.76 46.61
N ASN A 132 -35.67 -19.64 47.23
CA ASN A 132 -35.12 -19.67 48.58
C ASN A 132 -36.22 -19.75 49.65
N ALA A 133 -35.83 -20.04 50.90
CA ALA A 133 -36.74 -20.22 52.02
C ALA A 133 -37.53 -18.96 52.45
N SER A 134 -37.34 -17.83 51.76
CA SER A 134 -38.09 -16.58 51.95
C SER A 134 -38.98 -16.25 50.75
N CYS A 135 -39.25 -17.23 49.88
CA CYS A 135 -40.09 -17.08 48.69
C CYS A 135 -39.61 -15.93 47.80
N ARG A 136 -38.28 -15.94 47.57
CA ARG A 136 -37.56 -15.07 46.63
C ARG A 136 -36.76 -15.94 45.67
N LEU A 137 -36.62 -15.45 44.44
CA LEU A 137 -35.81 -16.13 43.43
C LEU A 137 -34.33 -16.11 43.84
N ASP A 138 -33.69 -17.27 43.78
CA ASP A 138 -32.24 -17.44 43.86
C ASP A 138 -31.69 -17.66 42.45
N LEU A 139 -30.92 -16.67 41.99
CA LEU A 139 -30.35 -16.61 40.65
C LEU A 139 -28.88 -17.03 40.64
N ALA A 140 -28.34 -17.57 41.75
CA ALA A 140 -26.92 -17.92 41.85
C ALA A 140 -26.48 -19.02 40.87
N ALA A 141 -27.41 -19.89 40.43
CA ALA A 141 -27.16 -20.92 39.42
C ALA A 141 -27.55 -20.48 38.00
N CYS A 142 -27.92 -19.21 37.80
CA CYS A 142 -28.04 -18.62 36.48
C CYS A 142 -26.65 -18.26 35.92
N CYS A 143 -26.51 -18.35 34.60
CA CYS A 143 -25.25 -18.11 33.92
C CYS A 143 -25.46 -17.28 32.65
N ASN A 144 -24.37 -16.71 32.14
CA ASN A 144 -24.33 -16.02 30.86
C ASN A 144 -23.46 -16.79 29.88
N ASN A 145 -23.80 -16.68 28.59
CA ASN A 145 -22.97 -17.19 27.52
C ASN A 145 -21.70 -16.33 27.44
N PHE A 146 -20.55 -17.01 27.44
CA PHE A 146 -19.25 -16.37 27.19
C PHE A 146 -18.90 -16.35 25.70
N CYS A 147 -19.69 -17.03 24.87
CA CYS A 147 -19.55 -17.12 23.43
C CYS A 147 -20.93 -17.36 22.78
N ASP A 148 -21.10 -16.91 21.53
CA ASP A 148 -22.44 -16.71 20.96
C ASP A 148 -23.01 -17.92 20.21
N THR A 149 -22.16 -18.86 19.77
CA THR A 149 -22.58 -19.97 18.90
C THR A 149 -22.03 -21.30 19.41
N ALA A 150 -22.94 -22.21 19.78
CA ALA A 150 -22.58 -23.56 20.22
C ALA A 150 -21.83 -24.33 19.11
N ASN A 151 -20.75 -24.99 19.50
CA ASN A 151 -19.82 -25.73 18.64
C ASN A 151 -19.06 -24.88 17.61
N ALA A 152 -19.12 -23.54 17.72
CA ALA A 152 -18.20 -22.69 16.97
C ALA A 152 -16.80 -22.79 17.59
N SER A 153 -15.78 -22.81 16.75
CA SER A 153 -14.39 -22.80 17.17
C SER A 153 -13.58 -21.85 16.32
N VAL A 154 -12.65 -21.13 16.94
CA VAL A 154 -11.80 -20.11 16.30
C VAL A 154 -10.37 -20.22 16.80
N CYS A 155 -9.42 -19.73 16.00
CA CYS A 155 -8.02 -19.64 16.42
C CYS A 155 -7.71 -18.33 17.13
N SER A 156 -6.99 -18.43 18.24
CA SER A 156 -6.47 -17.32 19.03
C SER A 156 -4.97 -17.55 19.25
N GLY A 157 -4.17 -17.10 18.28
CA GLY A 157 -2.79 -17.58 18.12
C GLY A 157 -2.77 -19.09 17.86
N ASP A 158 -1.87 -19.82 18.52
CA ASP A 158 -1.77 -21.29 18.41
C ASP A 158 -2.75 -22.02 19.37
N THR A 159 -3.81 -21.35 19.84
CA THR A 159 -4.82 -21.95 20.71
C THR A 159 -6.16 -22.04 19.98
N VAL A 160 -6.74 -23.24 19.93
CA VAL A 160 -8.13 -23.47 19.52
C VAL A 160 -9.04 -23.09 20.67
N GLU A 161 -9.96 -22.15 20.43
CA GLU A 161 -11.02 -21.78 21.37
C GLU A 161 -12.35 -22.37 20.88
N SER A 162 -12.89 -23.36 21.59
CA SER A 162 -14.15 -24.03 21.24
C SER A 162 -15.29 -23.63 22.16
N CYS A 163 -16.37 -23.11 21.60
CA CYS A 163 -17.57 -22.72 22.34
C CYS A 163 -18.46 -23.94 22.58
N VAL A 164 -18.45 -24.48 23.80
CA VAL A 164 -19.21 -25.69 24.14
C VAL A 164 -20.23 -25.42 25.25
N MET A 165 -21.31 -26.19 25.25
CA MET A 165 -22.31 -26.14 26.31
C MET A 165 -21.74 -26.71 27.59
N GLN A 166 -21.61 -25.85 28.59
CA GLN A 166 -21.10 -26.20 29.90
C GLN A 166 -22.20 -26.89 30.73
N THR A 167 -21.78 -27.57 31.79
CA THR A 167 -22.70 -28.31 32.69
C THR A 167 -23.71 -27.42 33.42
N ASN A 168 -23.44 -26.11 33.50
CA ASN A 168 -24.38 -25.11 34.04
C ASN A 168 -25.45 -24.67 33.04
N GLY A 169 -25.44 -25.19 31.80
CA GLY A 169 -26.44 -24.90 30.77
C GLY A 169 -26.13 -23.68 29.90
N CYS A 170 -25.00 -22.99 30.09
CA CYS A 170 -24.56 -21.88 29.26
C CYS A 170 -23.34 -22.23 28.40
N LEU A 171 -23.09 -21.41 27.38
CA LEU A 171 -21.94 -21.56 26.50
C LEU A 171 -20.66 -21.01 27.13
N GLY A 172 -19.58 -21.78 27.08
CA GLY A 172 -18.25 -21.42 27.58
C GLY A 172 -17.14 -21.92 26.67
N LEU A 173 -15.98 -21.25 26.73
CA LEU A 173 -14.81 -21.57 25.92
C LEU A 173 -13.98 -22.70 26.53
N GLU A 174 -13.66 -23.71 25.72
CA GLU A 174 -12.68 -24.75 25.98
C GLU A 174 -11.43 -24.48 25.12
N LEU A 175 -10.24 -24.55 25.73
CA LEU A 175 -8.97 -24.14 25.10
C LEU A 175 -8.08 -25.35 24.83
N THR A 176 -7.57 -25.47 23.60
CA THR A 176 -6.54 -26.47 23.22
C THR A 176 -5.32 -25.76 22.67
N ASN A 177 -4.14 -25.94 23.29
CA ASN A 177 -2.90 -25.29 22.87
C ASN A 177 -2.13 -26.18 21.87
N CYS A 178 -2.10 -25.77 20.60
CA CYS A 178 -1.43 -26.48 19.51
C CYS A 178 0.10 -26.38 19.58
N ALA A 179 0.63 -25.34 20.23
CA ALA A 179 2.08 -25.14 20.35
C ALA A 179 2.77 -26.17 21.27
N ILE A 180 2.02 -26.99 22.02
CA ILE A 180 2.61 -28.06 22.84
C ILE A 180 3.29 -29.12 21.95
N ASP A 181 2.76 -29.34 20.76
CA ASP A 181 3.27 -30.32 19.80
C ASP A 181 3.93 -29.65 18.58
N ASP A 182 4.22 -28.34 18.62
CA ASP A 182 4.66 -27.52 17.46
C ASP A 182 3.64 -27.53 16.28
N ASP A 183 2.36 -27.69 16.58
CA ASP A 183 1.26 -27.56 15.61
C ASP A 183 0.74 -26.12 15.56
N VAL A 184 0.09 -25.77 14.45
CA VAL A 184 -0.52 -24.45 14.27
C VAL A 184 -2.04 -24.58 14.32
N CYS A 185 -2.70 -23.64 14.97
CA CYS A 185 -4.16 -23.57 14.91
C CYS A 185 -4.58 -23.12 13.50
N ASP A 186 -5.38 -23.93 12.81
CA ASP A 186 -6.03 -23.55 11.55
C ASP A 186 -7.56 -23.60 11.70
N ASP A 187 -8.22 -22.49 11.36
CA ASP A 187 -9.66 -22.33 11.28
C ASP A 187 -10.17 -22.02 9.87
N SER A 188 -9.32 -22.12 8.84
CA SER A 188 -9.64 -21.87 7.43
C SER A 188 -10.78 -22.75 6.90
N SER A 189 -10.96 -23.94 7.48
CA SER A 189 -12.03 -24.87 7.16
C SER A 189 -13.39 -24.51 7.79
N GLY A 190 -13.45 -23.44 8.59
CA GLY A 190 -14.60 -23.02 9.38
C GLY A 190 -14.76 -23.75 10.71
N THR A 191 -13.84 -24.66 11.04
CA THR A 191 -13.69 -25.29 12.37
C THR A 191 -12.23 -25.22 12.74
N ALA A 192 -11.92 -24.57 13.87
CA ALA A 192 -10.56 -24.45 14.36
C ALA A 192 -10.04 -25.81 14.86
N THR A 193 -8.90 -26.22 14.35
CA THR A 193 -8.23 -27.47 14.72
C THR A 193 -6.73 -27.25 14.87
N CYS A 194 -6.07 -28.03 15.71
CA CYS A 194 -4.61 -28.09 15.67
C CYS A 194 -4.22 -28.87 14.43
N GLN A 195 -3.77 -28.13 13.42
CA GLN A 195 -3.29 -28.70 12.19
C GLN A 195 -1.79 -28.92 12.33
N CYS A 196 -1.38 -30.16 12.10
CA CYS A 196 0.04 -30.45 12.05
C CYS A 196 0.67 -29.72 10.85
N VAL A 197 1.84 -29.14 11.11
CA VAL A 197 2.68 -28.55 10.08
C VAL A 197 3.94 -29.38 9.94
N ASP A 198 4.48 -29.43 8.73
CA ASP A 198 5.73 -30.14 8.48
C ASP A 198 6.88 -29.44 9.24
N ARG A 199 7.41 -30.13 10.24
CA ARG A 199 8.53 -29.66 11.09
C ARG A 199 9.88 -29.88 10.41
N CYS A 200 9.87 -30.49 9.22
CA CYS A 200 11.03 -30.74 8.38
C CYS A 200 10.64 -30.81 6.90
N SER A 201 11.59 -30.50 6.01
CA SER A 201 11.31 -30.15 4.61
C SER A 201 10.89 -31.31 3.70
N ALA A 202 11.34 -32.54 3.98
CA ALA A 202 10.95 -33.73 3.24
C ALA A 202 11.29 -35.02 4.02
N ALA A 203 10.45 -36.05 3.88
CA ALA A 203 10.74 -37.36 4.45
C ALA A 203 12.10 -37.91 3.96
N GLY A 204 12.91 -38.42 4.87
CA GLY A 204 14.24 -38.98 4.61
C GLY A 204 15.40 -37.97 4.67
N VAL A 205 15.12 -36.67 4.77
CA VAL A 205 16.17 -35.66 4.99
C VAL A 205 16.77 -35.83 6.38
N GLY A 206 18.08 -35.64 6.50
CA GLY A 206 18.80 -35.70 7.77
C GLY A 206 19.08 -34.32 8.37
N HIS A 207 19.02 -34.21 9.69
CA HIS A 207 19.39 -33.04 10.47
C HIS A 207 20.31 -33.43 11.62
N CYS A 208 21.15 -32.48 12.05
CA CYS A 208 22.01 -32.64 13.22
C CYS A 208 21.66 -31.60 14.28
N MET A 209 21.11 -32.05 15.41
CA MET A 209 20.92 -31.22 16.60
C MET A 209 22.12 -31.40 17.54
N GLY A 210 23.18 -30.62 17.31
CA GLY A 210 24.45 -30.80 18.01
C GLY A 210 25.11 -32.13 17.62
N ALA A 211 25.29 -33.04 18.58
CA ALA A 211 25.82 -34.38 18.31
C ALA A 211 24.75 -35.42 17.96
N ILE A 212 23.47 -35.04 17.95
CA ILE A 212 22.35 -35.94 17.72
C ILE A 212 21.98 -35.92 16.23
N ALA A 213 22.06 -37.08 15.58
CA ALA A 213 21.60 -37.31 14.22
C ALA A 213 20.11 -37.64 14.22
N GLU A 214 19.34 -36.93 13.40
CA GLU A 214 17.88 -37.10 13.27
C GLU A 214 17.48 -37.25 11.80
N THR A 215 16.47 -38.08 11.51
CA THR A 215 15.85 -38.19 10.18
C THR A 215 14.45 -37.62 10.22
N CYS A 216 14.09 -36.85 9.22
CA CYS A 216 12.73 -36.40 8.99
C CYS A 216 11.87 -37.59 8.55
N THR A 217 10.86 -37.96 9.34
CA THR A 217 9.94 -39.06 8.99
C THR A 217 8.50 -38.60 9.08
N MET A 218 7.66 -39.16 8.21
CA MET A 218 6.21 -38.97 8.28
C MET A 218 5.68 -39.66 9.55
N GLN A 219 5.04 -38.87 10.40
CA GLN A 219 4.43 -39.34 11.63
C GLN A 219 3.01 -39.87 11.36
N ALA A 220 2.41 -40.48 12.38
CA ALA A 220 1.06 -41.04 12.29
C ALA A 220 -0.03 -39.97 12.10
N ASP A 221 0.27 -38.70 12.38
CA ASP A 221 -0.59 -37.52 12.15
C ASP A 221 -0.57 -37.05 10.68
N GLY A 222 0.31 -37.60 9.84
CA GLY A 222 0.44 -37.25 8.43
C GLY A 222 1.48 -36.17 8.12
N CYS A 223 2.10 -35.58 9.15
CA CYS A 223 3.11 -34.53 9.00
C CYS A 223 4.53 -35.04 9.21
N LEU A 224 5.49 -34.28 8.70
CA LEU A 224 6.90 -34.57 8.80
C LEU A 224 7.48 -34.07 10.12
N ALA A 225 8.19 -34.93 10.86
CA ALA A 225 8.89 -34.54 12.09
C ALA A 225 10.26 -35.24 12.23
N TRP A 226 11.17 -34.60 12.97
CA TRP A 226 12.50 -35.13 13.27
C TRP A 226 12.42 -36.29 14.25
N VAL A 227 13.01 -37.43 13.87
CA VAL A 227 13.16 -38.60 14.72
C VAL A 227 14.64 -38.86 14.93
N THR A 228 15.05 -39.01 16.19
CA THR A 228 16.44 -39.29 16.53
C THR A 228 16.88 -40.65 16.00
N ASN A 229 17.92 -40.63 15.15
CA ASN A 229 18.62 -41.81 14.66
C ASN A 229 19.64 -42.31 15.69
N SER A 230 20.53 -41.41 16.15
CA SER A 230 21.67 -41.76 17.00
C SER A 230 22.30 -40.53 17.66
N ASP A 231 22.83 -40.69 18.87
CA ASP A 231 23.67 -39.68 19.52
C ASP A 231 25.17 -40.00 19.29
N CYS A 232 25.80 -39.18 18.46
CA CYS A 232 27.19 -39.35 18.03
C CYS A 232 28.20 -39.00 19.14
N ALA A 233 27.80 -38.25 20.18
CA ALA A 233 28.66 -37.95 21.31
C ALA A 233 29.02 -39.22 22.10
N MET A 234 28.12 -40.21 22.14
CA MET A 234 28.36 -41.48 22.84
C MET A 234 29.49 -42.31 22.23
N SER A 235 29.80 -42.12 20.94
CA SER A 235 30.90 -42.79 20.23
C SER A 235 32.11 -41.88 19.98
N GLY A 236 32.12 -40.65 20.52
CA GLY A 236 33.19 -39.67 20.28
C GLY A 236 33.23 -39.16 18.84
N GLN A 237 32.10 -39.21 18.14
CA GLN A 237 31.91 -38.82 16.76
C GLN A 237 31.12 -37.50 16.67
N ALA A 238 31.22 -36.82 15.53
CA ALA A 238 30.37 -35.66 15.24
C ALA A 238 29.17 -36.10 14.40
N CYS A 239 28.03 -35.43 14.56
CA CYS A 239 26.95 -35.56 13.61
C CYS A 239 27.31 -34.78 12.34
N ALA A 240 27.19 -35.42 11.18
CA ALA A 240 27.25 -34.74 9.89
C ALA A 240 26.04 -35.14 9.05
N VAL A 241 25.58 -34.22 8.22
CA VAL A 241 24.51 -34.46 7.24
C VAL A 241 25.17 -34.78 5.91
N GLY A 242 24.85 -35.94 5.34
CA GLY A 242 25.31 -36.34 4.00
C GLY A 242 24.14 -36.80 3.12
N PRO A 243 24.42 -37.24 1.88
CA PRO A 243 23.39 -37.64 0.91
C PRO A 243 22.58 -38.90 1.29
N GLN A 244 22.90 -39.55 2.41
CA GLN A 244 22.16 -40.69 2.98
C GLN A 244 21.42 -40.31 4.28
N GLY A 245 21.34 -39.01 4.61
CA GLY A 245 20.80 -38.51 5.87
C GLY A 245 21.89 -38.14 6.89
N SER A 246 21.47 -37.85 8.11
CA SER A 246 22.35 -37.51 9.23
C SER A 246 23.01 -38.78 9.77
N THR A 247 24.33 -38.75 9.91
CA THR A 247 25.12 -39.90 10.36
C THR A 247 26.25 -39.48 11.29
N CYS A 248 26.68 -40.39 12.15
CA CYS A 248 27.85 -40.18 12.98
C CYS A 248 29.12 -40.41 12.17
N VAL A 249 29.85 -39.33 11.92
CA VAL A 249 31.14 -39.36 11.22
C VAL A 249 32.27 -39.23 12.23
N ALA A 250 33.42 -39.81 11.89
CA ALA A 250 34.66 -39.43 12.58
C ALA A 250 34.79 -37.90 12.48
N ALA A 251 35.22 -37.24 13.55
CA ALA A 251 35.34 -35.79 13.58
C ALA A 251 36.43 -35.32 12.61
N ALA A 252 36.08 -35.17 11.32
CA ALA A 252 36.92 -34.48 10.35
C ALA A 252 36.96 -33.00 10.76
N SER A 253 38.14 -32.52 11.12
CA SER A 253 38.30 -31.20 11.73
C SER A 253 38.26 -30.06 10.72
N GLY A 254 38.44 -30.34 9.42
CA GLY A 254 38.63 -29.30 8.39
C GLY A 254 39.91 -28.48 8.57
N GLU A 255 40.79 -28.89 9.50
CA GLU A 255 42.02 -28.21 9.91
C GLU A 255 43.29 -28.87 9.34
N ASP A 256 43.17 -30.03 8.73
CA ASP A 256 44.27 -30.67 8.03
C ASP A 256 43.85 -30.99 6.62
N CYS A 257 44.74 -30.70 5.68
CA CYS A 257 44.62 -31.10 4.30
C CYS A 257 44.59 -32.62 4.07
N ASN A 258 44.98 -33.41 5.06
CA ASN A 258 44.79 -34.86 5.07
C ASN A 258 43.34 -35.28 5.41
N ASP A 259 42.53 -34.38 5.98
CA ASP A 259 41.17 -34.63 6.42
C ASP A 259 40.26 -33.38 6.24
N PRO A 260 40.08 -32.90 4.99
CA PRO A 260 39.22 -31.75 4.70
C PRO A 260 37.76 -32.09 4.98
N TYR A 261 36.98 -31.09 5.39
CA TYR A 261 35.55 -31.30 5.65
C TYR A 261 34.80 -31.62 4.35
N PRO A 262 34.12 -32.76 4.22
CA PRO A 262 33.43 -33.13 2.99
C PRO A 262 32.15 -32.30 2.81
N LEU A 263 31.97 -31.72 1.62
CA LEU A 263 30.74 -31.05 1.18
C LEU A 263 29.89 -31.99 0.32
N SER A 264 28.57 -31.80 0.39
CA SER A 264 27.59 -32.40 -0.52
C SER A 264 26.72 -31.34 -1.19
N GLU A 265 26.06 -31.73 -2.27
CA GLU A 265 24.96 -30.94 -2.87
C GLU A 265 23.86 -30.68 -1.83
N GLY A 266 23.29 -29.48 -1.87
CA GLY A 266 22.35 -28.95 -0.89
C GLY A 266 23.00 -28.12 0.22
N GLN A 267 22.30 -28.01 1.35
CA GLN A 267 22.75 -27.22 2.50
C GLN A 267 23.73 -28.01 3.38
N ASN A 268 24.88 -27.39 3.68
CA ASN A 268 25.92 -27.91 4.56
C ASN A 268 25.99 -27.02 5.82
N VAL A 269 25.78 -27.61 7.00
CA VAL A 269 25.85 -26.90 8.30
C VAL A 269 27.08 -27.38 9.08
N ILE A 270 28.08 -26.52 9.20
CA ILE A 270 29.40 -26.84 9.75
C ILE A 270 29.49 -26.28 11.17
N GLY A 271 29.23 -27.11 12.17
CA GLY A 271 29.21 -26.75 13.59
C GLY A 271 30.58 -26.59 14.27
N TRP A 272 31.59 -26.14 13.53
CA TRP A 272 32.99 -26.18 13.96
C TRP A 272 33.70 -24.82 13.78
N ASN A 273 34.84 -24.61 14.44
CA ASN A 273 35.53 -23.31 14.50
C ASN A 273 37.04 -23.38 14.21
N ALA A 274 37.51 -22.67 13.17
CA ALA A 274 38.91 -22.59 12.72
C ALA A 274 39.87 -22.15 13.83
N SER A 275 40.90 -22.96 14.15
CA SER A 275 41.70 -22.74 15.38
C SER A 275 43.21 -22.88 15.26
N ASN A 276 43.76 -23.66 14.31
CA ASN A 276 45.20 -23.94 14.25
C ASN A 276 45.84 -23.83 12.87
N ALA A 277 45.16 -24.18 11.78
CA ALA A 277 45.75 -24.26 10.44
C ALA A 277 45.55 -22.98 9.61
N ASP A 278 46.54 -22.64 8.77
CA ASP A 278 46.54 -21.45 7.90
C ASP A 278 47.14 -21.83 6.53
N TYR A 279 46.30 -22.33 5.62
CA TYR A 279 46.68 -22.71 4.25
C TYR A 279 46.53 -21.54 3.27
N LEU A 280 45.60 -20.63 3.51
CA LEU A 280 45.40 -19.42 2.74
C LEU A 280 46.41 -18.33 3.15
N THR A 281 47.71 -18.51 2.87
CA THR A 281 48.76 -17.59 3.36
C THR A 281 49.00 -16.35 2.48
N ALA A 282 48.38 -16.26 1.30
CA ALA A 282 48.60 -15.19 0.32
C ALA A 282 47.27 -14.64 -0.20
N ASN A 283 47.19 -13.31 -0.33
CA ASN A 283 45.97 -12.62 -0.74
C ASN A 283 45.36 -13.19 -2.02
N PRO A 284 44.10 -13.66 -2.00
CA PRO A 284 43.42 -14.13 -3.19
C PRO A 284 42.93 -12.96 -4.04
N SER A 285 42.46 -13.24 -5.27
CA SER A 285 42.10 -12.19 -6.24
C SER A 285 40.98 -11.27 -5.76
N CYS A 286 40.04 -11.80 -4.98
CA CYS A 286 38.89 -11.09 -4.43
C CYS A 286 39.17 -10.42 -3.07
N ASN A 287 40.43 -10.34 -2.61
CA ASN A 287 40.77 -9.73 -1.32
C ASN A 287 42.07 -8.92 -1.33
N THR A 288 41.98 -7.64 -1.00
CA THR A 288 43.11 -6.70 -0.94
C THR A 288 43.67 -6.48 0.47
N SER A 289 43.01 -7.01 1.51
CA SER A 289 43.41 -6.87 2.92
C SER A 289 44.44 -7.92 3.33
N THR A 290 45.40 -7.56 4.17
CA THR A 290 46.38 -8.52 4.70
C THR A 290 45.68 -9.63 5.47
N MET A 291 45.98 -10.88 5.14
CA MET A 291 45.38 -12.03 5.80
C MET A 291 46.30 -12.59 6.89
N THR A 292 45.73 -12.89 8.05
CA THR A 292 46.37 -13.54 9.20
C THR A 292 45.31 -14.43 9.88
N GLY A 293 45.69 -15.47 10.64
CA GLY A 293 44.75 -16.30 11.43
C GLY A 293 44.38 -17.66 10.80
N PRO A 294 43.54 -18.50 11.42
CA PRO A 294 43.27 -19.83 10.90
C PRO A 294 42.24 -19.85 9.75
N ASP A 295 42.30 -20.84 8.86
CA ASP A 295 41.33 -21.11 7.79
C ASP A 295 40.78 -22.55 7.87
N ILE A 296 39.55 -22.74 7.38
CA ILE A 296 38.95 -24.07 7.24
C ILE A 296 39.06 -24.54 5.80
N VAL A 297 39.40 -25.81 5.61
CA VAL A 297 39.44 -26.47 4.31
C VAL A 297 38.26 -27.42 4.15
N LEU A 298 37.44 -27.15 3.15
CA LEU A 298 36.31 -27.98 2.73
C LEU A 298 36.63 -28.64 1.38
N ALA A 299 36.04 -29.79 1.09
CA ALA A 299 36.25 -30.51 -0.15
C ALA A 299 34.93 -31.01 -0.75
N TYR A 300 34.70 -30.69 -2.02
CA TYR A 300 33.57 -31.16 -2.82
C TYR A 300 34.09 -31.93 -4.03
N THR A 301 33.51 -33.09 -4.35
CA THR A 301 33.87 -33.82 -5.59
C THR A 301 32.69 -33.79 -6.54
N ALA A 302 32.90 -33.16 -7.71
CA ALA A 302 31.85 -32.99 -8.70
C ALA A 302 31.33 -34.33 -9.22
N THR A 303 30.01 -34.45 -9.37
CA THR A 303 29.36 -35.68 -9.86
C THR A 303 29.06 -35.62 -11.35
N VAL A 304 29.11 -34.44 -11.96
CA VAL A 304 28.86 -34.20 -13.39
C VAL A 304 29.88 -33.24 -14.00
N ASP A 305 29.96 -33.21 -15.33
CA ASP A 305 30.57 -32.10 -16.06
C ASP A 305 29.53 -30.97 -16.12
N GLY A 306 29.84 -29.83 -15.50
CA GLY A 306 28.79 -28.90 -15.09
C GLY A 306 29.29 -27.58 -14.54
N ILE A 307 28.42 -26.95 -13.76
CA ILE A 307 28.72 -25.81 -12.91
C ILE A 307 28.37 -26.16 -11.46
N VAL A 308 29.07 -25.53 -10.53
CA VAL A 308 28.70 -25.49 -9.12
C VAL A 308 28.47 -24.04 -8.73
N THR A 309 27.31 -23.78 -8.14
CA THR A 309 27.00 -22.51 -7.47
C THR A 309 27.03 -22.75 -5.98
N TYR A 310 27.76 -21.92 -5.23
CA TYR A 310 27.69 -21.95 -3.77
C TYR A 310 27.26 -20.61 -3.22
N SER A 311 26.62 -20.65 -2.05
CA SER A 311 26.16 -19.47 -1.33
C SER A 311 26.34 -19.66 0.17
N ILE A 312 26.82 -18.62 0.85
CA ILE A 312 27.00 -18.56 2.29
C ILE A 312 26.23 -17.33 2.79
N PRO A 313 25.18 -17.54 3.61
CA PRO A 313 24.41 -16.44 4.18
C PRO A 313 25.30 -15.47 4.96
N LYS A 314 25.08 -14.17 4.78
CA LYS A 314 25.86 -13.14 5.47
C LYS A 314 25.49 -13.09 6.95
N GLN A 315 26.47 -13.36 7.82
CA GLN A 315 26.33 -13.19 9.26
C GLN A 315 26.57 -11.72 9.65
N THR A 316 25.74 -11.15 10.53
CA THR A 316 25.86 -9.76 10.99
C THR A 316 27.23 -9.53 11.65
N ASN A 317 27.99 -8.54 11.17
CA ASN A 317 29.31 -8.12 11.67
C ASN A 317 30.52 -9.03 11.38
N HIS A 318 30.39 -10.05 10.52
CA HIS A 318 31.52 -10.84 10.05
C HIS A 318 31.81 -10.59 8.58
N ARG A 319 33.09 -10.55 8.21
CA ARG A 319 33.53 -10.50 6.82
C ARG A 319 34.32 -11.74 6.51
N HIS A 320 34.02 -12.39 5.39
CA HIS A 320 34.71 -13.61 5.01
C HIS A 320 35.25 -13.53 3.59
N VAL A 321 36.21 -14.41 3.31
CA VAL A 321 36.66 -14.72 1.96
C VAL A 321 36.58 -16.23 1.76
N VAL A 322 36.17 -16.62 0.56
CA VAL A 322 36.14 -17.99 0.09
C VAL A 322 36.96 -18.08 -1.18
N VAL A 323 37.89 -19.03 -1.22
CA VAL A 323 38.69 -19.33 -2.40
C VAL A 323 38.48 -20.78 -2.77
N VAL A 324 38.13 -21.03 -4.03
CA VAL A 324 37.95 -22.38 -4.54
C VAL A 324 39.09 -22.73 -5.49
N SER A 325 39.67 -23.92 -5.32
CA SER A 325 40.71 -24.45 -6.22
C SER A 325 40.56 -25.94 -6.47
N ALA A 326 40.79 -26.38 -7.71
CA ALA A 326 40.93 -27.78 -8.07
C ALA A 326 42.34 -28.34 -7.79
N ALA A 327 43.28 -27.50 -7.34
CA ALA A 327 44.65 -27.90 -7.05
C ALA A 327 44.73 -28.79 -5.79
N ALA A 328 45.90 -29.40 -5.56
CA ALA A 328 46.14 -30.20 -4.36
C ALA A 328 45.92 -29.37 -3.08
N CYS A 329 45.54 -30.04 -2.00
CA CYS A 329 45.27 -29.34 -0.74
C CYS A 329 46.49 -28.57 -0.23
N GLY A 330 46.27 -27.36 0.27
CA GLY A 330 47.31 -26.40 0.66
C GLY A 330 47.79 -25.51 -0.49
N THR A 331 47.23 -25.67 -1.68
CA THR A 331 47.45 -24.77 -2.81
C THR A 331 46.13 -24.18 -3.28
N THR A 332 46.12 -22.86 -3.51
CA THR A 332 44.94 -22.09 -3.92
C THR A 332 45.02 -21.68 -5.39
N LEU A 333 46.11 -21.99 -6.09
CA LEU A 333 46.32 -21.67 -7.50
C LEU A 333 46.26 -22.93 -8.38
N PRO A 334 45.48 -22.93 -9.48
CA PRO A 334 44.64 -21.82 -9.96
C PRO A 334 43.41 -21.60 -9.08
N GLN A 335 43.02 -20.33 -8.91
CA GLN A 335 41.75 -19.96 -8.28
C GLN A 335 40.67 -20.13 -9.35
N VAL A 336 39.72 -21.04 -9.12
CA VAL A 336 38.60 -21.28 -10.04
C VAL A 336 37.37 -20.45 -9.68
N SER A 337 37.29 -20.01 -8.42
CA SER A 337 36.32 -19.03 -7.94
C SER A 337 36.89 -18.33 -6.70
N CYS A 338 36.47 -17.07 -6.50
CA CYS A 338 36.84 -16.27 -5.35
C CYS A 338 35.72 -15.29 -5.00
N ALA A 339 35.13 -15.44 -3.82
CA ALA A 339 34.12 -14.52 -3.31
C ALA A 339 34.57 -13.92 -1.98
N GLY A 340 34.32 -12.62 -1.78
CA GLY A 340 34.64 -11.92 -0.54
C GLY A 340 33.65 -10.81 -0.22
N THR A 341 33.56 -10.43 1.04
CA THR A 341 32.66 -9.35 1.48
C THR A 341 33.44 -8.15 2.03
N ASP A 342 33.44 -7.04 1.31
CA ASP A 342 33.92 -5.73 1.76
C ASP A 342 32.73 -4.81 2.06
N PHE A 343 32.17 -4.93 3.27
CA PHE A 343 31.19 -4.00 3.86
C PHE A 343 29.82 -3.77 3.19
N TYR A 344 29.52 -4.22 1.98
CA TYR A 344 28.21 -3.94 1.35
C TYR A 344 27.09 -4.96 1.64
N SER A 345 25.84 -4.51 1.45
CA SER A 345 24.55 -5.00 1.96
C SER A 345 23.99 -6.30 1.35
N LEU A 346 24.82 -7.15 0.74
CA LEU A 346 24.32 -8.39 0.13
C LEU A 346 23.87 -9.41 1.20
N PRO A 347 22.75 -10.13 0.99
CA PRO A 347 22.21 -11.09 1.96
C PRO A 347 23.04 -12.38 2.06
N ALA A 348 23.85 -12.69 1.05
CA ALA A 348 24.75 -13.85 1.01
C ALA A 348 26.00 -13.53 0.16
N MET A 349 27.05 -14.31 0.34
CA MET A 349 28.24 -14.31 -0.52
C MET A 349 28.35 -15.66 -1.24
N GLY A 350 28.77 -15.67 -2.49
CA GLY A 350 28.76 -16.87 -3.30
C GLY A 350 29.30 -16.60 -4.69
N ASP A 351 29.50 -17.65 -5.45
CA ASP A 351 29.99 -17.59 -6.83
C ASP A 351 29.56 -18.87 -7.59
N THR A 352 29.67 -18.84 -8.91
CA THR A 352 29.42 -19.97 -9.80
C THR A 352 30.67 -20.28 -10.61
N PHE A 353 31.10 -21.54 -10.66
CA PHE A 353 32.29 -21.94 -11.42
C PHE A 353 32.09 -23.29 -12.13
N ALA A 354 32.86 -23.50 -13.20
CA ALA A 354 32.83 -24.73 -13.98
C ALA A 354 33.47 -25.91 -13.24
N VAL A 355 32.83 -27.07 -13.31
CA VAL A 355 33.31 -28.32 -12.73
C VAL A 355 33.47 -29.45 -13.74
N THR A 356 34.43 -30.33 -13.48
CA THR A 356 34.67 -31.56 -14.25
C THR A 356 34.37 -32.77 -13.38
N GLN A 357 33.60 -33.72 -13.90
CA GLN A 357 33.16 -34.91 -13.20
C GLN A 357 34.35 -35.65 -12.56
N GLY A 358 34.22 -35.98 -11.28
CA GLY A 358 35.22 -36.70 -10.50
C GLY A 358 36.40 -35.85 -10.03
N THR A 359 36.43 -34.55 -10.34
CA THR A 359 37.44 -33.62 -9.81
C THR A 359 37.03 -33.11 -8.44
N THR A 360 37.96 -33.14 -7.49
CA THR A 360 37.75 -32.57 -6.14
C THR A 360 38.18 -31.12 -6.10
N TYR A 361 37.23 -30.24 -5.77
CA TYR A 361 37.39 -28.82 -5.54
C TYR A 361 37.50 -28.54 -4.04
N ARG A 362 38.45 -27.70 -3.66
CA ARG A 362 38.75 -27.34 -2.28
C ARG A 362 38.38 -25.90 -2.02
N PHE A 363 37.59 -25.68 -0.97
CA PHE A 363 37.15 -24.37 -0.51
C PHE A 363 37.97 -23.99 0.71
N TYR A 364 38.61 -22.83 0.66
CA TYR A 364 39.32 -22.25 1.79
C TYR A 364 38.50 -21.07 2.28
N VAL A 365 37.93 -21.17 3.49
CA VAL A 365 37.06 -20.13 4.06
C VAL A 365 37.77 -19.49 5.25
N ARG A 366 37.73 -18.15 5.33
CA ARG A 366 38.41 -17.38 6.39
C ARG A 366 37.67 -16.10 6.76
N ASP A 367 37.75 -15.71 8.04
CA ASP A 367 37.33 -14.37 8.52
C ASP A 367 38.41 -13.30 8.22
N THR A 368 37.95 -12.13 7.76
CA THR A 368 38.77 -10.99 7.31
C THR A 368 38.56 -9.73 8.18
N THR A 369 37.71 -9.79 9.21
CA THR A 369 37.35 -8.67 10.12
C THR A 369 38.50 -8.27 11.05
N SER A 370 39.44 -9.19 11.34
CA SER A 370 40.64 -8.92 12.14
C SER A 370 41.85 -9.83 11.85
N GLY A 371 41.70 -10.85 11.01
CA GLY A 371 42.74 -11.85 10.76
C GLY A 371 43.20 -12.62 12.01
N SER A 372 42.35 -12.75 13.04
CA SER A 372 42.66 -13.52 14.25
C SER A 372 41.41 -14.06 14.97
N GLY A 373 40.22 -13.65 14.53
CA GLY A 373 38.95 -14.19 14.99
C GLY A 373 38.69 -15.55 14.36
N ALA A 374 38.04 -16.41 15.12
CA ALA A 374 37.69 -17.75 14.71
C ALA A 374 36.36 -17.70 13.91
N LEU A 375 36.16 -18.57 12.92
CA LEU A 375 34.94 -18.57 12.08
C LEU A 375 33.68 -18.77 12.95
N PRO A 376 32.58 -18.05 12.68
CA PRO A 376 31.33 -18.26 13.39
C PRO A 376 30.82 -19.70 13.18
N ALA A 377 30.38 -20.33 14.28
CA ALA A 377 29.81 -21.67 14.27
C ALA A 377 28.31 -21.59 14.63
N PRO A 378 27.42 -22.22 13.84
CA PRO A 378 27.71 -22.98 12.62
C PRO A 378 27.97 -22.09 11.39
N LEU A 379 28.86 -22.52 10.50
CA LEU A 379 28.98 -21.98 9.15
C LEU A 379 27.98 -22.71 8.24
N VAL A 380 27.11 -21.97 7.57
CA VAL A 380 26.13 -22.52 6.61
C VAL A 380 26.62 -22.26 5.19
N LEU A 381 26.67 -23.30 4.36
CA LEU A 381 27.06 -23.24 2.96
C LEU A 381 26.08 -24.07 2.12
N ASP A 382 25.33 -23.40 1.25
CA ASP A 382 24.48 -24.04 0.26
C ASP A 382 25.30 -24.27 -1.03
N LEU A 383 25.21 -25.47 -1.61
CA LEU A 383 25.92 -25.85 -2.83
C LEU A 383 24.95 -26.50 -3.81
N ASP A 384 24.89 -26.01 -5.04
CA ASP A 384 24.02 -26.50 -6.12
C ASP A 384 24.89 -26.92 -7.32
N GLU A 385 24.73 -28.16 -7.79
CA GLU A 385 25.48 -28.69 -8.93
C GLU A 385 24.54 -28.91 -10.13
N ALA A 386 24.88 -28.31 -11.28
CA ALA A 386 24.09 -28.44 -12.50
C ALA A 386 24.94 -29.00 -13.64
N ALA A 387 24.47 -30.07 -14.28
CA ALA A 387 25.13 -30.66 -15.44
C ALA A 387 25.01 -29.76 -16.67
N CYS A 388 26.09 -29.59 -17.44
CA CYS A 388 26.08 -28.79 -18.67
C CYS A 388 25.08 -29.33 -19.71
N SER A 389 24.77 -30.62 -19.70
CA SER A 389 23.79 -31.24 -20.61
C SER A 389 22.34 -30.82 -20.36
N THR A 390 22.04 -30.32 -19.17
CA THR A 390 20.69 -29.90 -18.74
C THR A 390 20.64 -28.42 -18.37
N LEU A 391 21.76 -27.71 -18.43
CA LEU A 391 21.83 -26.29 -18.12
C LEU A 391 21.00 -25.50 -19.12
N ALA A 392 19.99 -24.82 -18.61
CA ALA A 392 19.23 -23.82 -19.35
C ALA A 392 19.58 -22.45 -18.78
N ASN A 393 19.96 -21.50 -19.64
CA ASN A 393 20.13 -20.13 -19.24
C ASN A 393 18.82 -19.38 -19.48
N GLY A 394 17.99 -19.30 -18.44
CA GLY A 394 16.71 -18.61 -18.50
C GLY A 394 16.90 -17.11 -18.78
N ILE A 395 15.96 -16.55 -19.56
CA ILE A 395 15.97 -15.15 -19.95
C ILE A 395 14.79 -14.44 -19.28
N SER A 396 15.05 -13.26 -18.72
CA SER A 396 14.05 -12.44 -18.04
C SER A 396 14.26 -10.95 -18.32
N ASN A 397 13.32 -10.12 -17.86
CA ASN A 397 13.43 -8.66 -17.87
C ASN A 397 13.76 -8.05 -19.25
N LEU A 398 13.10 -8.55 -20.30
CA LEU A 398 13.18 -7.93 -21.63
C LEU A 398 12.72 -6.47 -21.53
N SER A 399 13.57 -5.55 -21.97
CA SER A 399 13.26 -4.13 -22.07
C SER A 399 13.64 -3.65 -23.47
N PRO A 400 12.72 -3.12 -24.29
CA PRO A 400 11.28 -3.13 -24.07
C PRO A 400 10.72 -4.55 -23.90
N ALA A 401 9.66 -4.70 -23.11
CA ALA A 401 9.02 -5.97 -22.91
C ALA A 401 8.44 -6.54 -24.23
N ASN A 402 8.28 -7.85 -24.31
CA ASN A 402 7.76 -8.49 -25.51
C ASN A 402 6.29 -8.07 -25.77
N ASN A 403 5.97 -7.80 -27.04
CA ASN A 403 4.68 -7.34 -27.55
C ASN A 403 4.17 -6.00 -26.96
N VAL A 404 5.08 -5.11 -26.58
CA VAL A 404 4.70 -3.75 -26.17
C VAL A 404 4.83 -2.76 -27.32
N VAL A 405 4.13 -1.63 -27.20
CA VAL A 405 4.31 -0.45 -28.05
C VAL A 405 5.18 0.54 -27.28
N VAL A 406 6.27 0.99 -27.88
CA VAL A 406 7.16 2.01 -27.30
C VAL A 406 7.03 3.32 -28.06
N ALA A 407 6.97 4.42 -27.33
CA ALA A 407 6.77 5.74 -27.90
C ALA A 407 8.06 6.57 -28.01
N THR A 408 9.14 5.87 -28.38
CA THR A 408 10.46 6.44 -28.67
C THR A 408 11.07 5.69 -29.85
N THR A 409 11.82 6.39 -30.68
CA THR A 409 12.59 5.76 -31.77
C THR A 409 13.92 5.20 -31.32
N ALA A 410 14.42 5.54 -30.13
CA ALA A 410 15.73 5.11 -29.66
C ALA A 410 15.66 4.36 -28.31
N PRO A 411 14.85 3.29 -28.19
CA PRO A 411 14.86 2.50 -26.98
C PRO A 411 16.20 1.75 -26.86
N VAL A 412 16.81 1.84 -25.68
CA VAL A 412 17.91 0.95 -25.28
C VAL A 412 17.31 -0.42 -25.00
N LEU A 413 17.89 -1.46 -25.58
CA LEU A 413 17.42 -2.82 -25.38
C LEU A 413 18.19 -3.48 -24.25
N SER A 414 17.52 -4.25 -23.39
CA SER A 414 18.19 -5.04 -22.36
C SER A 414 17.47 -6.34 -22.04
N PHE A 415 18.21 -7.31 -21.53
CA PHE A 415 17.66 -8.54 -20.96
C PHE A 415 18.62 -9.16 -19.96
N ASP A 416 18.05 -9.92 -19.03
CA ASP A 416 18.78 -10.63 -17.99
C ASP A 416 18.85 -12.13 -18.28
N LEU A 417 19.92 -12.73 -17.80
CA LEU A 417 20.27 -14.13 -17.89
C LEU A 417 20.43 -14.70 -16.48
N GLN A 418 20.03 -15.95 -16.29
CA GLN A 418 20.26 -16.67 -15.03
C GLN A 418 21.74 -16.93 -14.78
N HIS A 419 22.50 -17.20 -15.85
CA HIS A 419 23.94 -17.47 -15.82
C HIS A 419 24.71 -16.51 -16.75
N PRO A 420 25.99 -16.21 -16.46
CA PRO A 420 26.83 -15.39 -17.31
C PRO A 420 26.93 -15.88 -18.76
N VAL A 421 26.90 -14.95 -19.71
CA VAL A 421 27.11 -15.23 -21.14
C VAL A 421 28.59 -15.19 -21.49
N ASN A 422 29.00 -15.99 -22.48
CA ASN A 422 30.30 -15.77 -23.12
C ASN A 422 30.28 -14.46 -23.93
N GLN A 423 30.95 -13.43 -23.41
CA GLN A 423 30.92 -12.08 -23.96
C GLN A 423 31.64 -11.91 -25.31
N ASN A 424 32.26 -12.98 -25.85
CA ASN A 424 32.98 -12.97 -27.11
C ASN A 424 32.38 -13.90 -28.18
N VAL A 425 31.24 -14.55 -27.90
CA VAL A 425 30.66 -15.58 -28.76
C VAL A 425 29.18 -15.30 -29.03
N GLY A 426 28.85 -15.19 -30.31
CA GLY A 426 27.48 -15.05 -30.80
C GLY A 426 27.26 -13.71 -31.52
N VAL A 427 26.14 -13.66 -32.24
CA VAL A 427 25.76 -12.50 -33.05
C VAL A 427 24.33 -12.11 -32.69
N ILE A 428 24.15 -10.90 -32.17
CA ILE A 428 22.85 -10.31 -31.86
C ILE A 428 22.34 -9.57 -33.09
N THR A 429 21.10 -9.84 -33.50
CA THR A 429 20.47 -9.26 -34.70
C THR A 429 19.18 -8.54 -34.34
N ILE A 430 19.05 -7.31 -34.82
CA ILE A 430 17.84 -6.49 -34.69
C ILE A 430 17.29 -6.25 -36.11
N THR A 431 16.05 -6.64 -36.35
CA THR A 431 15.36 -6.43 -37.63
C THR A 431 14.07 -5.68 -37.41
N GLY A 432 13.68 -4.84 -38.36
CA GLY A 432 12.38 -4.19 -38.40
C GLY A 432 11.69 -4.39 -39.74
N ASP A 433 10.36 -4.42 -39.73
CA ASP A 433 9.53 -4.67 -40.91
C ASP A 433 9.51 -3.50 -41.90
N LEU A 434 9.94 -2.31 -41.48
CA LEU A 434 10.12 -1.12 -42.33
C LEU A 434 11.57 -0.90 -42.79
N GLY A 435 12.45 -1.88 -42.56
CA GLY A 435 13.78 -1.95 -43.17
C GLY A 435 14.96 -1.79 -42.20
N THR A 436 14.72 -1.65 -40.89
CA THR A 436 15.80 -1.77 -39.90
C THR A 436 16.47 -3.14 -40.01
N SER A 437 17.80 -3.15 -40.07
CA SER A 437 18.59 -4.39 -40.04
C SER A 437 19.96 -4.10 -39.45
N ARG A 438 20.24 -4.62 -38.25
CA ARG A 438 21.49 -4.42 -37.51
C ARG A 438 21.98 -5.72 -36.93
N SER A 439 23.30 -5.86 -36.84
CA SER A 439 23.95 -7.07 -36.35
C SER A 439 25.18 -6.69 -35.55
N PHE A 440 25.33 -7.28 -34.36
CA PHE A 440 26.42 -7.05 -33.43
C PHE A 440 27.12 -8.39 -33.17
N ASP A 441 28.33 -8.55 -33.71
CA ASP A 441 29.15 -9.75 -33.49
C ASP A 441 30.00 -9.55 -32.23
N LEU A 442 29.70 -10.31 -31.18
CA LEU A 442 30.36 -10.19 -29.89
C LEU A 442 31.87 -10.46 -29.95
N ALA A 443 32.34 -11.26 -30.93
CA ALA A 443 33.76 -11.52 -31.13
C ALA A 443 34.56 -10.26 -31.53
N THR A 444 33.87 -9.20 -31.95
CA THR A 444 34.47 -7.91 -32.32
C THR A 444 34.44 -6.87 -31.20
N SER A 445 33.86 -7.21 -30.03
CA SER A 445 33.64 -6.29 -28.90
C SER A 445 32.96 -4.98 -29.32
N PRO A 446 31.73 -5.04 -29.87
CA PRO A 446 31.02 -3.87 -30.37
C PRO A 446 30.70 -2.90 -29.22
N ALA A 447 31.01 -1.61 -29.40
CA ALA A 447 30.84 -0.59 -28.35
C ALA A 447 29.37 -0.39 -27.92
N GLN A 448 28.43 -0.80 -28.75
CA GLN A 448 26.99 -0.73 -28.53
C GLN A 448 26.47 -1.78 -27.54
N VAL A 449 27.21 -2.88 -27.34
CA VAL A 449 26.79 -3.97 -26.47
C VAL A 449 27.61 -3.90 -25.19
N THR A 450 26.93 -3.73 -24.07
CA THR A 450 27.55 -3.71 -22.75
C THR A 450 27.03 -4.86 -21.91
N PHE A 451 27.92 -5.34 -21.04
CA PHE A 451 27.62 -6.42 -20.10
C PHE A 451 27.69 -5.87 -18.69
N ALA A 452 26.66 -6.14 -17.90
CA ALA A 452 26.59 -5.81 -16.49
C ALA A 452 26.33 -7.07 -15.67
N ASN A 453 26.40 -6.94 -14.34
CA ASN A 453 26.14 -8.03 -13.41
C ASN A 453 26.97 -9.30 -13.73
N ASP A 454 28.28 -9.10 -13.93
CA ASP A 454 29.25 -10.14 -14.30
C ASP A 454 28.81 -10.98 -15.52
N GLY A 455 28.25 -10.32 -16.54
CA GLY A 455 27.82 -10.97 -17.78
C GLY A 455 26.41 -11.55 -17.75
N ARG A 456 25.62 -11.30 -16.70
CA ARG A 456 24.22 -11.74 -16.60
C ARG A 456 23.23 -10.74 -17.19
N THR A 457 23.62 -9.50 -17.43
CA THR A 457 22.77 -8.50 -18.09
C THR A 457 23.43 -8.05 -19.38
N ILE A 458 22.70 -8.14 -20.49
CA ILE A 458 23.13 -7.63 -21.79
C ILE A 458 22.31 -6.37 -22.09
N GLN A 459 22.98 -5.27 -22.38
CA GLN A 459 22.38 -4.02 -22.83
C GLN A 459 22.89 -3.66 -24.22
N ILE A 460 22.00 -3.21 -25.10
CA ILE A 460 22.28 -2.89 -26.50
C ILE A 460 21.76 -1.49 -26.76
N ASP A 461 22.65 -0.54 -26.98
CA ASP A 461 22.32 0.77 -27.51
C ASP A 461 22.41 0.73 -29.04
N PRO A 462 21.27 0.76 -29.77
CA PRO A 462 21.31 0.68 -31.22
C PRO A 462 21.99 1.91 -31.86
N THR A 463 22.19 3.02 -31.16
CA THR A 463 22.79 4.33 -31.58
C THR A 463 22.05 5.11 -32.67
N ALA A 464 21.43 4.43 -33.64
CA ALA A 464 20.54 5.07 -34.61
C ALA A 464 19.07 4.77 -34.29
N THR A 465 18.20 5.71 -34.59
CA THR A 465 16.75 5.63 -34.36
C THR A 465 16.08 4.56 -35.24
N PHE A 466 15.02 3.95 -34.72
CA PHE A 466 14.07 3.11 -35.44
C PHE A 466 12.99 3.95 -36.12
N GLN A 467 12.26 3.38 -37.07
CA GLN A 467 11.21 4.12 -37.77
C GLN A 467 9.90 4.11 -36.96
N PRO A 468 9.17 5.24 -36.89
CA PRO A 468 7.82 5.24 -36.32
C PRO A 468 6.91 4.25 -37.05
N GLY A 469 6.15 3.43 -36.29
CA GLY A 469 5.29 2.38 -36.84
C GLY A 469 6.00 1.07 -37.18
N GLU A 470 7.31 0.97 -36.96
CA GLU A 470 8.09 -0.24 -37.23
C GLU A 470 7.92 -1.29 -36.12
N THR A 471 7.67 -2.54 -36.50
CA THR A 471 7.75 -3.69 -35.60
C THR A 471 9.19 -4.18 -35.56
N ILE A 472 9.85 -4.01 -34.41
CA ILE A 472 11.22 -4.46 -34.16
C ILE A 472 11.21 -5.87 -33.59
N THR A 473 12.01 -6.76 -34.17
CA THR A 473 12.31 -8.10 -33.65
C THR A 473 13.78 -8.20 -33.29
N VAL A 474 14.06 -8.70 -32.09
CA VAL A 474 15.42 -8.95 -31.59
C VAL A 474 15.65 -10.45 -31.52
N SER A 475 16.78 -10.90 -32.04
CA SER A 475 17.17 -12.31 -32.05
C SER A 475 18.69 -12.44 -31.97
N TRP A 476 19.20 -13.67 -31.86
CA TRP A 476 20.62 -13.92 -31.94
C TRP A 476 20.93 -15.34 -32.41
N SER A 477 22.16 -15.53 -32.88
CA SER A 477 22.70 -16.83 -33.24
C SER A 477 24.01 -17.10 -32.50
N GLY A 478 24.16 -18.30 -31.94
CA GLY A 478 25.41 -18.75 -31.35
C GLY A 478 25.77 -18.15 -29.99
N LEU A 479 24.86 -17.43 -29.31
CA LEU A 479 25.07 -17.10 -27.90
C LEU A 479 25.18 -18.39 -27.08
N VAL A 480 26.15 -18.42 -26.17
CA VAL A 480 26.41 -19.56 -25.29
C VAL A 480 26.68 -19.08 -23.87
N ASP A 481 26.34 -19.93 -22.92
CA ASP A 481 26.75 -19.79 -21.52
C ASP A 481 28.28 -19.73 -21.39
N GLU A 482 28.78 -18.92 -20.46
CA GLU A 482 30.22 -18.70 -20.26
C GLU A 482 30.95 -19.98 -19.86
N PHE A 483 30.35 -20.82 -19.02
CA PHE A 483 31.01 -21.94 -18.36
C PHE A 483 30.85 -23.25 -19.14
N CYS A 484 29.63 -23.58 -19.51
CA CYS A 484 29.27 -24.83 -20.15
C CYS A 484 29.30 -24.76 -21.68
N GLY A 485 29.36 -23.55 -22.26
CA GLY A 485 29.17 -23.39 -23.71
C GLY A 485 27.78 -23.85 -24.18
N ALA A 486 26.83 -23.97 -23.25
CA ALA A 486 25.47 -24.40 -23.53
C ALA A 486 24.78 -23.32 -24.40
N PRO A 487 24.11 -23.69 -25.51
CA PRO A 487 23.44 -22.70 -26.36
C PRO A 487 22.34 -21.93 -25.61
N ILE A 488 22.36 -20.61 -25.73
CA ILE A 488 21.30 -19.73 -25.22
C ILE A 488 20.37 -19.41 -26.38
N ALA A 489 19.19 -20.04 -26.39
CA ALA A 489 18.20 -19.83 -27.43
C ALA A 489 17.55 -18.44 -27.30
N PRO A 490 17.33 -17.70 -28.40
CA PRO A 490 16.59 -16.44 -28.34
C PRO A 490 15.13 -16.67 -27.95
N PRO A 491 14.55 -15.81 -27.10
CA PRO A 491 13.12 -15.84 -26.81
C PRO A 491 12.37 -15.23 -27.99
N THR A 492 11.04 -15.31 -27.96
CA THR A 492 10.23 -14.39 -28.77
C THR A 492 10.39 -12.99 -28.20
N TRP A 493 11.01 -12.09 -28.95
CA TRP A 493 11.18 -10.70 -28.56
C TRP A 493 10.88 -9.78 -29.74
N SER A 494 9.69 -9.21 -29.71
CA SER A 494 9.20 -8.24 -30.67
C SER A 494 8.50 -7.09 -29.95
N PHE A 495 8.61 -5.87 -30.46
CA PHE A 495 7.89 -4.70 -29.95
C PHE A 495 7.65 -3.69 -31.08
N ASP A 496 6.65 -2.84 -30.94
CA ASP A 496 6.27 -1.87 -31.98
C ASP A 496 6.72 -0.46 -31.60
N ILE A 497 7.27 0.29 -32.55
CA ILE A 497 7.48 1.73 -32.39
C ILE A 497 6.16 2.44 -32.68
N LEU A 498 5.67 3.25 -31.74
CA LEU A 498 4.46 4.04 -31.91
C LEU A 498 4.56 4.90 -33.17
N THR A 499 3.48 4.94 -33.96
CA THR A 499 3.32 5.98 -34.98
C THR A 499 2.74 7.22 -34.30
N PRO A 500 3.46 8.34 -34.19
CA PRO A 500 2.93 9.51 -33.53
C PRO A 500 1.77 10.12 -34.32
N SER A 501 0.72 10.56 -33.62
CA SER A 501 -0.41 11.28 -34.22
C SER A 501 0.00 12.65 -34.76
N CYS A 502 1.09 13.21 -34.24
CA CYS A 502 1.64 14.50 -34.64
C CYS A 502 3.04 14.30 -35.25
N THR A 503 3.32 14.94 -36.39
CA THR A 503 4.63 14.92 -37.02
C THR A 503 5.04 16.35 -37.34
N PRO A 504 6.21 16.83 -36.86
CA PRO A 504 6.64 18.21 -37.06
C PRO A 504 6.52 18.67 -38.51
N GLY A 505 5.89 19.83 -38.72
CA GLY A 505 5.71 20.45 -40.05
C GLY A 505 4.58 19.85 -40.89
N THR A 506 3.78 18.94 -40.34
CA THR A 506 2.63 18.33 -41.02
C THR A 506 1.34 18.56 -40.24
N GLY A 507 0.20 18.59 -40.94
CA GLY A 507 -1.12 18.64 -40.29
C GLY A 507 -1.39 19.90 -39.45
N GLY A 508 -0.59 20.95 -39.60
CA GLY A 508 -0.68 22.17 -38.79
C GLY A 508 0.30 22.21 -37.61
N MET A 509 0.97 21.10 -37.29
CA MET A 509 2.02 21.06 -36.27
C MET A 509 3.19 21.95 -36.65
N VAL A 510 3.78 22.62 -35.66
CA VAL A 510 5.00 23.42 -35.82
C VAL A 510 6.11 22.52 -36.39
N GLY A 511 6.83 23.02 -37.38
CA GLY A 511 7.96 22.34 -38.00
C GLY A 511 9.26 22.50 -37.23
N THR A 512 10.36 22.19 -37.92
CA THR A 512 11.71 22.20 -37.35
C THR A 512 12.57 23.32 -37.94
N THR A 513 11.98 24.26 -38.69
CA THR A 513 12.74 25.31 -39.38
C THR A 513 13.00 26.45 -38.42
N MET A 514 14.28 26.69 -38.11
CA MET A 514 14.67 27.78 -37.21
C MET A 514 15.13 29.03 -37.96
N THR A 515 14.69 30.20 -37.51
CA THR A 515 15.24 31.51 -37.91
C THR A 515 15.68 32.29 -36.68
N ARG A 516 16.94 32.72 -36.66
CA ARG A 516 17.56 33.47 -35.56
C ARG A 516 17.45 34.98 -35.78
N HIS A 517 17.09 35.71 -34.73
CA HIS A 517 16.94 37.16 -34.72
C HIS A 517 17.80 37.76 -33.61
N ALA A 518 18.96 38.29 -33.99
CA ALA A 518 19.89 38.91 -33.04
C ALA A 518 19.28 40.14 -32.36
N THR A 519 19.29 40.15 -31.02
CA THR A 519 18.64 41.22 -30.25
C THR A 519 19.47 42.51 -30.21
N GLN A 520 20.80 42.38 -30.23
CA GLN A 520 21.75 43.48 -29.95
C GLN A 520 21.55 44.12 -28.56
N LEU A 521 20.87 43.41 -27.65
CA LEU A 521 20.69 43.83 -26.27
C LEU A 521 21.94 43.47 -25.44
N GLY A 522 22.01 43.94 -24.20
CA GLY A 522 22.92 43.36 -23.21
C GLY A 522 22.30 42.11 -22.59
N SER A 523 23.04 41.40 -21.74
CA SER A 523 22.47 40.28 -20.98
C SER A 523 21.37 40.79 -20.04
N PHE A 524 20.21 40.12 -20.08
CA PHE A 524 19.06 40.34 -19.21
C PHE A 524 18.41 38.99 -18.92
N THR A 525 17.55 38.91 -17.90
CA THR A 525 16.83 37.69 -17.57
C THR A 525 15.50 37.63 -18.32
N GLU A 526 15.34 36.60 -19.13
CA GLU A 526 14.17 36.34 -19.94
C GLU A 526 13.33 35.23 -19.32
N TYR A 527 12.38 35.63 -18.48
CA TYR A 527 11.45 34.65 -17.94
C TYR A 527 10.45 34.21 -19.01
N TYR A 528 9.99 35.10 -19.89
CA TYR A 528 8.92 34.79 -20.84
C TYR A 528 9.19 35.30 -22.26
N VAL A 529 8.57 34.63 -23.23
CA VAL A 529 8.38 35.10 -24.60
C VAL A 529 6.89 34.99 -24.94
N ALA A 530 6.32 36.01 -25.58
CA ALA A 530 4.92 35.98 -25.98
C ALA A 530 4.72 36.66 -27.33
N ALA A 531 4.02 36.00 -28.25
CA ALA A 531 3.67 36.54 -29.56
C ALA A 531 2.19 36.95 -29.57
N ASP A 532 1.88 38.17 -30.03
CA ASP A 532 0.48 38.59 -30.13
C ASP A 532 -0.30 37.80 -31.20
N SER A 533 -1.59 38.06 -31.37
CA SER A 533 -2.38 37.39 -32.42
C SER A 533 -2.37 38.13 -33.76
N ASN A 534 -1.72 39.30 -33.84
CA ASN A 534 -1.66 40.10 -35.06
C ASN A 534 -0.50 39.58 -35.93
N PRO A 535 -0.74 39.16 -37.19
CA PRO A 535 0.34 38.70 -38.07
C PRO A 535 1.42 39.77 -38.33
N ASN A 536 1.06 41.06 -38.23
CA ASN A 536 1.99 42.20 -38.35
C ASN A 536 2.34 42.82 -36.99
N GLY A 537 2.06 42.11 -35.90
CA GLY A 537 2.29 42.57 -34.55
C GLY A 537 3.71 42.32 -34.08
N TYR A 538 3.83 42.06 -32.79
CA TYR A 538 5.09 41.97 -32.07
C TYR A 538 5.24 40.64 -31.35
N VAL A 539 6.50 40.28 -31.12
CA VAL A 539 6.92 39.32 -30.12
C VAL A 539 7.52 40.09 -28.95
N TYR A 540 7.06 39.78 -27.75
CA TYR A 540 7.49 40.38 -26.50
C TYR A 540 8.43 39.40 -25.79
N VAL A 541 9.48 39.93 -25.17
CA VAL A 541 10.43 39.16 -24.37
C VAL A 541 10.82 39.99 -23.16
N GLY A 542 10.97 39.36 -22.00
CA GLY A 542 11.32 40.09 -20.80
C GLY A 542 11.31 39.26 -19.53
N GLY A 543 11.39 39.96 -18.40
CA GLY A 543 11.43 39.38 -17.07
C GLY A 543 10.96 40.38 -16.01
N THR A 544 11.56 40.30 -14.81
CA THR A 544 11.13 41.08 -13.63
C THR A 544 11.55 42.55 -13.65
N SER A 545 12.50 42.94 -14.52
CA SER A 545 13.01 44.31 -14.62
C SER A 545 12.91 44.90 -16.02
N ASP A 546 12.71 44.07 -17.03
CA ASP A 546 12.86 44.43 -18.43
C ASP A 546 11.69 43.88 -19.25
N LEU A 547 11.29 44.64 -20.28
CA LEU A 547 10.31 44.24 -21.27
C LEU A 547 10.71 44.84 -22.60
N TYR A 548 11.01 43.97 -23.57
CA TYR A 548 11.33 44.33 -24.93
C TYR A 548 10.28 43.79 -25.88
N ARG A 549 10.21 44.38 -27.08
CA ARG A 549 9.44 43.80 -28.19
C ARG A 549 10.14 43.95 -29.53
N MET A 550 9.87 43.03 -30.45
CA MET A 550 10.35 43.06 -31.84
C MET A 550 9.17 42.82 -32.80
N PRO A 551 9.09 43.50 -33.96
CA PRO A 551 8.12 43.14 -35.00
C PRO A 551 8.30 41.68 -35.44
N LYS A 552 7.21 40.93 -35.63
CA LYS A 552 7.27 39.53 -36.08
C LYS A 552 7.97 39.34 -37.43
N ALA A 553 7.90 40.36 -38.30
CA ALA A 553 8.61 40.39 -39.58
C ALA A 553 10.14 40.57 -39.44
N GLY A 554 10.66 40.69 -38.21
CA GLY A 554 12.02 41.07 -37.91
C GLY A 554 12.20 42.59 -37.86
N GLY A 555 13.21 43.05 -37.13
CA GLY A 555 13.51 44.47 -36.98
C GLY A 555 14.35 44.76 -35.75
N ALA A 556 14.44 46.04 -35.38
CA ALA A 556 15.08 46.45 -34.14
C ALA A 556 14.17 46.13 -32.93
N PHE A 557 14.79 45.75 -31.81
CA PHE A 557 14.11 45.61 -30.54
C PHE A 557 13.82 47.00 -29.94
N GLU A 558 12.63 47.15 -29.39
CA GLU A 558 12.20 48.34 -28.64
C GLU A 558 12.18 48.00 -27.15
N ASP A 559 12.87 48.80 -26.34
CA ASP A 559 12.74 48.78 -24.88
C ASP A 559 11.41 49.44 -24.48
N VAL A 560 10.47 48.60 -24.07
CA VAL A 560 9.12 49.04 -23.71
C VAL A 560 9.14 49.77 -22.37
N VAL A 561 9.97 49.34 -21.42
CA VAL A 561 10.04 49.93 -20.07
C VAL A 561 10.44 51.39 -20.19
N ASP A 562 11.50 51.66 -20.95
CA ASP A 562 12.00 53.00 -21.21
C ASP A 562 11.05 53.81 -22.09
N ALA A 563 10.55 53.24 -23.20
CA ALA A 563 9.68 53.96 -24.13
C ALA A 563 8.32 54.35 -23.50
N ALA A 564 7.78 53.49 -22.65
CA ALA A 564 6.47 53.68 -22.02
C ALA A 564 6.53 54.29 -20.62
N GLY A 565 7.72 54.38 -20.01
CA GLY A 565 7.89 54.84 -18.63
C GLY A 565 7.21 53.92 -17.61
N ILE A 566 7.25 52.61 -17.84
CA ILE A 566 6.70 51.60 -16.93
C ILE A 566 7.73 51.37 -15.82
N SER A 567 7.32 51.28 -14.55
CA SER A 567 8.25 50.87 -13.48
C SER A 567 8.49 49.35 -13.55
N SER A 568 9.48 48.83 -12.82
CA SER A 568 9.65 47.37 -12.69
C SER A 568 8.55 46.69 -11.87
N THR A 569 7.79 47.44 -11.06
CA THR A 569 6.74 46.91 -10.17
C THR A 569 5.69 46.04 -10.87
N PRO A 570 5.13 46.40 -12.04
CA PRO A 570 4.17 45.56 -12.75
C PRO A 570 4.81 44.48 -13.64
N LEU A 571 6.13 44.28 -13.62
CA LEU A 571 6.81 43.23 -14.40
C LEU A 571 6.98 41.96 -13.56
N GLY A 572 7.24 40.82 -14.20
CA GLY A 572 7.28 39.55 -13.47
C GLY A 572 7.74 38.37 -14.30
N TYR A 573 7.19 37.18 -14.04
CA TYR A 573 7.71 35.91 -14.55
C TYR A 573 6.94 35.35 -15.73
N SER A 574 5.74 35.83 -16.02
CA SER A 574 4.94 35.34 -17.16
C SER A 574 4.21 36.49 -17.84
N VAL A 575 3.96 36.35 -19.15
CA VAL A 575 3.09 37.24 -19.91
C VAL A 575 2.00 36.46 -20.62
N ALA A 576 0.77 36.96 -20.55
CA ALA A 576 -0.35 36.46 -21.35
C ALA A 576 -0.92 37.59 -22.22
N LEU A 577 -1.14 37.27 -23.50
CA LEU A 577 -1.71 38.18 -24.49
C LEU A 577 -3.16 37.75 -24.76
N VAL A 578 -4.13 38.60 -24.39
CA VAL A 578 -5.56 38.29 -24.50
C VAL A 578 -6.26 39.34 -25.35
N GLY A 579 -6.42 39.05 -26.63
CA GLY A 579 -6.81 40.05 -27.63
C GLY A 579 -5.79 41.19 -27.61
N ASP A 580 -6.26 42.43 -27.42
CA ASP A 580 -5.40 43.61 -27.33
C ASP A 580 -4.80 43.88 -25.94
N LYS A 581 -5.04 43.01 -24.96
CA LYS A 581 -4.58 43.21 -23.58
C LYS A 581 -3.28 42.45 -23.33
N ILE A 582 -2.37 43.09 -22.62
CA ILE A 582 -1.10 42.50 -22.18
C ILE A 582 -1.14 42.37 -20.67
N PHE A 583 -0.99 41.15 -20.17
CA PHE A 583 -0.96 40.84 -18.75
C PHE A 583 0.41 40.31 -18.32
N THR A 584 0.81 40.58 -17.08
CA THR A 584 2.01 40.03 -16.46
C THR A 584 1.70 39.39 -15.11
N LEU A 585 2.51 38.42 -14.71
CA LEU A 585 2.44 37.74 -13.43
C LEU A 585 3.58 38.14 -12.50
N ASP A 586 3.26 38.80 -11.40
CA ASP A 586 4.14 38.91 -10.23
C ASP A 586 4.02 37.64 -9.37
N THR A 587 5.13 37.16 -8.81
CA THR A 587 5.19 35.90 -8.06
C THR A 587 4.72 36.02 -6.62
N VAL A 588 4.72 37.23 -6.04
CA VAL A 588 4.40 37.39 -4.61
C VAL A 588 2.89 37.33 -4.39
N THR A 589 2.40 36.20 -3.88
CA THR A 589 1.00 36.07 -3.48
C THR A 589 0.76 36.81 -2.15
N ALA A 590 0.33 38.07 -2.24
CA ALA A 590 -0.08 38.86 -1.08
C ALA A 590 -1.53 39.33 -1.22
N SER A 591 -2.32 39.23 -0.16
CA SER A 591 -3.72 39.70 -0.16
C SER A 591 -3.86 41.22 -0.35
N THR A 592 -2.76 41.97 -0.12
CA THR A 592 -2.71 43.43 -0.20
C THR A 592 -2.08 43.97 -1.47
N SER A 593 -1.42 43.13 -2.27
CA SER A 593 -0.73 43.52 -3.50
C SER A 593 -1.34 42.80 -4.71
N PRO A 594 -1.49 43.45 -5.87
CA PRO A 594 -1.87 42.76 -7.09
C PRO A 594 -0.77 41.76 -7.49
N PHE A 595 -1.16 40.54 -7.84
CA PHE A 595 -0.26 39.53 -8.42
C PHE A 595 -0.36 39.50 -9.95
N LEU A 596 -1.53 39.85 -10.49
CA LEU A 596 -1.75 39.96 -11.94
C LEU A 596 -1.85 41.44 -12.29
N TRP A 597 -1.04 41.89 -13.24
CA TRP A 597 -1.05 43.26 -13.74
C TRP A 597 -1.48 43.30 -15.20
N ARG A 598 -2.16 44.36 -15.60
CA ARG A 598 -2.47 44.63 -17.02
C ARG A 598 -1.65 45.83 -17.48
N LEU A 599 -0.74 45.63 -18.42
CA LEU A 599 0.14 46.66 -18.95
C LEU A 599 -0.48 47.50 -20.07
N SER A 600 -1.32 46.88 -20.90
CA SER A 600 -1.91 47.54 -22.08
C SER A 600 -3.32 47.00 -22.37
N THR A 601 -4.09 47.79 -23.11
CA THR A 601 -5.38 47.42 -23.71
C THR A 601 -5.42 47.65 -25.22
N SER A 602 -4.27 47.92 -25.83
CA SER A 602 -4.16 48.28 -27.25
C SER A 602 -2.92 47.65 -27.89
N SER A 603 -2.59 46.41 -27.52
CA SER A 603 -1.44 45.65 -28.05
C SER A 603 -0.12 46.44 -27.96
N GLY A 604 0.08 47.15 -26.84
CA GLY A 604 1.26 47.98 -26.63
C GLY A 604 1.32 49.27 -27.44
N VAL A 605 0.22 49.75 -28.04
CA VAL A 605 0.12 51.11 -28.58
C VAL A 605 0.00 52.15 -27.46
N THR A 606 -0.66 51.78 -26.37
CA THR A 606 -0.79 52.61 -25.16
C THR A 606 -0.52 51.75 -23.93
N TRP A 607 0.28 52.27 -23.02
CA TRP A 607 0.70 51.60 -21.80
C TRP A 607 0.03 52.27 -20.59
N ASN A 608 -0.71 51.47 -19.83
CA ASN A 608 -1.45 51.90 -18.66
C ASN A 608 -1.45 50.82 -17.58
N PRO A 609 -0.28 50.53 -16.97
CA PRO A 609 -0.14 49.50 -15.95
C PRO A 609 -1.16 49.68 -14.83
N LEU A 610 -1.91 48.61 -14.54
CA LEU A 610 -2.94 48.59 -13.53
C LEU A 610 -2.97 47.23 -12.82
N GLY A 611 -3.01 47.26 -11.50
CA GLY A 611 -3.22 46.06 -10.68
C GLY A 611 -4.57 45.43 -11.02
N TYR A 612 -4.56 44.23 -11.57
CA TYR A 612 -5.72 43.59 -12.18
C TYR A 612 -6.40 42.60 -11.24
N ALA A 613 -5.63 41.74 -10.59
CA ALA A 613 -6.17 40.77 -9.63
C ALA A 613 -5.29 40.57 -8.40
N ARG A 614 -5.90 40.07 -7.32
CA ARG A 614 -5.27 39.70 -6.05
C ARG A 614 -5.70 38.30 -5.60
N TYR A 615 -4.87 37.63 -4.81
CA TYR A 615 -5.24 36.37 -4.16
C TYR A 615 -6.13 36.61 -2.94
N PRO A 616 -7.16 35.77 -2.70
CA PRO A 616 -8.01 35.90 -1.54
C PRO A 616 -7.26 35.65 -0.21
N MET A 617 -6.55 34.52 -0.03
CA MET A 617 -5.99 34.13 1.30
C MET A 617 -4.82 33.11 1.35
N THR A 618 -4.04 32.82 0.31
CA THR A 618 -2.87 31.91 0.44
C THR A 618 -1.57 32.70 0.64
N ALA A 619 -1.13 32.88 1.89
CA ALA A 619 0.12 33.56 2.23
C ALA A 619 1.29 32.56 2.23
N GLY A 620 2.22 32.70 1.28
CA GLY A 620 3.47 31.91 1.25
C GLY A 620 3.74 31.16 -0.06
N SER A 621 2.73 30.98 -0.90
CA SER A 621 2.83 30.37 -2.23
C SER A 621 3.49 31.30 -3.26
N SER A 622 4.06 30.76 -4.33
CA SER A 622 4.51 31.53 -5.50
C SER A 622 3.71 31.13 -6.75
N SER A 623 3.84 31.85 -7.86
CA SER A 623 3.23 31.46 -9.15
C SER A 623 4.07 31.99 -10.30
N TYR A 624 4.51 31.11 -11.20
CA TYR A 624 5.49 31.44 -12.24
C TYR A 624 4.96 31.40 -13.68
N ALA A 625 3.83 30.72 -13.89
CA ALA A 625 3.22 30.58 -15.21
C ALA A 625 1.73 30.89 -15.20
N MET A 626 1.25 31.32 -16.36
CA MET A 626 -0.17 31.51 -16.64
C MET A 626 -0.47 31.20 -18.09
N PHE A 627 -1.72 30.85 -18.36
CA PHE A 627 -2.21 30.78 -19.73
C PHE A 627 -3.62 31.34 -19.83
N HIS A 628 -4.00 31.74 -21.04
CA HIS A 628 -5.36 32.19 -21.32
C HIS A 628 -6.14 31.11 -22.07
N TYR A 629 -7.35 30.83 -21.59
CA TYR A 629 -8.28 29.92 -22.25
C TYR A 629 -9.73 30.34 -22.01
N ASN A 630 -10.55 30.34 -23.06
CA ASN A 630 -11.98 30.66 -23.02
C ASN A 630 -12.33 31.91 -22.17
N GLY A 631 -11.56 32.99 -22.31
CA GLY A 631 -11.84 34.29 -21.67
C GLY A 631 -11.36 34.42 -20.22
N ARG A 632 -10.65 33.42 -19.71
CA ARG A 632 -10.06 33.42 -18.36
C ARG A 632 -8.55 33.22 -18.44
N ILE A 633 -7.85 33.78 -17.47
CA ILE A 633 -6.43 33.58 -17.25
C ILE A 633 -6.31 32.61 -16.09
N TYR A 634 -5.67 31.47 -16.32
CA TYR A 634 -5.45 30.39 -15.36
C TYR A 634 -4.00 30.41 -14.88
N ILE A 635 -3.81 30.11 -13.61
CA ILE A 635 -2.55 30.28 -12.88
C ILE A 635 -2.43 29.11 -11.90
N ALA A 636 -1.28 28.43 -11.91
CA ALA A 636 -0.94 27.39 -10.93
C ALA A 636 -0.08 27.99 -9.82
N THR A 637 -0.27 27.53 -8.59
CA THR A 637 0.68 27.81 -7.51
C THR A 637 1.90 26.91 -7.62
N ASN A 638 3.07 27.50 -7.38
CA ASN A 638 4.30 26.79 -7.09
C ASN A 638 4.45 26.76 -5.56
N GLU A 639 4.43 25.55 -5.02
CA GLU A 639 4.66 25.28 -3.61
C GLU A 639 6.01 24.58 -3.41
N THR A 640 7.02 25.30 -2.94
CA THR A 640 8.36 24.75 -2.66
C THR A 640 8.44 23.99 -1.32
N THR A 641 7.31 23.76 -0.66
CA THR A 641 7.23 23.05 0.62
C THR A 641 6.82 21.61 0.35
N ALA A 642 7.69 20.65 0.68
CA ALA A 642 7.39 19.23 0.51
C ALA A 642 6.07 18.83 1.18
N GLY A 643 5.18 18.16 0.46
CA GLY A 643 3.83 17.79 0.88
C GLY A 643 2.75 18.85 0.65
N ALA A 644 3.10 20.02 0.11
CA ALA A 644 2.11 21.05 -0.24
C ALA A 644 1.33 20.67 -1.49
N VAL A 645 0.12 21.19 -1.65
CA VAL A 645 -0.73 20.86 -2.81
C VAL A 645 -0.71 22.01 -3.81
N THR A 646 -0.63 21.67 -5.09
CA THR A 646 -0.74 22.66 -6.17
C THR A 646 -2.19 23.13 -6.33
N GLU A 647 -2.44 24.42 -6.32
CA GLU A 647 -3.76 25.01 -6.54
C GLU A 647 -3.85 25.68 -7.92
N ILE A 648 -4.98 25.49 -8.60
CA ILE A 648 -5.27 26.16 -9.88
C ILE A 648 -6.29 27.27 -9.64
N TRP A 649 -5.91 28.49 -9.99
CA TRP A 649 -6.71 29.70 -9.83
C TRP A 649 -7.04 30.32 -11.19
N SER A 650 -8.13 31.07 -11.26
CA SER A 650 -8.49 31.81 -12.47
C SER A 650 -8.99 33.23 -12.23
N VAL A 651 -8.81 34.05 -13.26
CA VAL A 651 -9.27 35.44 -13.32
C VAL A 651 -9.96 35.71 -14.66
N PRO A 652 -11.16 36.32 -14.69
CA PRO A 652 -11.78 36.74 -15.96
C PRO A 652 -10.95 37.84 -16.64
N ALA A 653 -10.56 37.65 -17.90
CA ALA A 653 -9.79 38.65 -18.66
C ALA A 653 -10.60 39.92 -19.00
N SER A 654 -11.92 39.89 -18.74
CA SER A 654 -12.86 40.99 -18.93
C SER A 654 -13.42 41.56 -17.61
N ALA A 655 -12.73 41.35 -16.48
CA ALA A 655 -13.14 41.91 -15.19
C ALA A 655 -13.29 43.44 -15.25
N VAL A 656 -14.38 43.94 -14.68
CA VAL A 656 -14.74 45.37 -14.66
C VAL A 656 -14.44 46.05 -13.32
N SER A 657 -14.42 45.29 -12.23
CA SER A 657 -14.08 45.78 -10.89
C SER A 657 -12.68 45.30 -10.54
N LEU A 658 -11.74 46.24 -10.36
CA LEU A 658 -10.31 45.98 -10.21
C LEU A 658 -9.76 46.60 -8.91
N PRO A 659 -8.83 45.94 -8.20
CA PRO A 659 -8.37 44.58 -8.46
C PRO A 659 -9.47 43.55 -8.14
N THR A 660 -9.65 42.58 -9.03
CA THR A 660 -10.61 41.49 -8.84
C THR A 660 -10.00 40.37 -8.01
N ASN A 661 -10.82 39.60 -7.29
CA ASN A 661 -10.30 38.44 -6.56
C ASN A 661 -10.23 37.25 -7.52
N ALA A 662 -9.11 36.52 -7.49
CA ALA A 662 -9.01 35.24 -8.20
C ALA A 662 -10.00 34.22 -7.63
N VAL A 663 -10.42 33.28 -8.47
CA VAL A 663 -11.33 32.17 -8.12
C VAL A 663 -10.51 30.89 -8.07
N LEU A 664 -10.63 30.12 -6.99
CA LEU A 664 -10.05 28.77 -6.91
C LEU A 664 -10.86 27.85 -7.83
N GLU A 665 -10.20 27.26 -8.82
CA GLU A 665 -10.81 26.25 -9.69
C GLU A 665 -10.74 24.88 -8.99
N GLY A 666 -9.56 24.49 -8.50
CA GLY A 666 -9.39 23.24 -7.76
C GLY A 666 -7.98 23.05 -7.20
N THR A 667 -7.81 21.92 -6.52
CA THR A 667 -6.58 21.53 -5.80
C THR A 667 -6.09 20.19 -6.34
N VAL A 668 -4.84 20.14 -6.78
CA VAL A 668 -4.16 18.98 -7.34
C VAL A 668 -3.33 18.32 -6.24
N VAL A 669 -3.60 17.05 -5.97
CA VAL A 669 -2.93 16.29 -4.90
C VAL A 669 -1.81 15.44 -5.49
N GLY A 670 -0.64 15.46 -4.86
CA GLY A 670 0.52 14.66 -5.26
C GLY A 670 1.45 15.32 -6.29
N GLU A 671 1.14 16.54 -6.72
CA GLU A 671 2.01 17.37 -7.55
C GLU A 671 2.42 18.63 -6.77
N GLU A 672 3.72 18.91 -6.80
CA GLU A 672 4.42 19.96 -6.05
C GLU A 672 5.38 20.69 -6.99
N ASP A 673 5.83 21.89 -6.60
CA ASP A 673 6.75 22.72 -7.39
C ASP A 673 6.32 22.90 -8.87
N CYS A 674 5.02 23.13 -9.09
CA CYS A 674 4.49 23.30 -10.45
C CYS A 674 4.71 24.74 -10.95
N ASP A 675 5.56 24.89 -11.95
CA ASP A 675 6.06 26.17 -12.43
C ASP A 675 5.67 26.50 -13.89
N GLY A 676 4.92 25.60 -14.53
CA GLY A 676 4.35 25.74 -15.88
C GLY A 676 2.91 25.25 -15.93
N ILE A 677 2.08 25.94 -16.73
CA ILE A 677 0.67 25.57 -16.91
C ILE A 677 0.17 25.93 -18.32
N THR A 678 -0.56 24.99 -18.93
CA THR A 678 -1.40 25.22 -20.12
C THR A 678 -2.67 24.35 -20.03
N GLY A 679 -3.50 24.32 -21.06
CA GLY A 679 -4.71 23.50 -21.02
C GLY A 679 -5.57 23.57 -22.27
N ASP A 680 -6.54 22.67 -22.32
CA ASP A 680 -7.53 22.52 -23.37
C ASP A 680 -8.95 22.38 -22.76
N ASP A 681 -9.96 21.91 -23.51
CA ASP A 681 -11.33 21.79 -23.00
C ASP A 681 -11.48 20.73 -21.90
N HIS A 682 -10.53 19.80 -21.74
CA HIS A 682 -10.66 18.64 -20.86
C HIS A 682 -9.56 18.55 -19.78
N TYR A 683 -8.33 18.94 -20.09
CA TYR A 683 -7.17 18.84 -19.21
C TYR A 683 -6.49 20.20 -18.98
N PHE A 684 -5.98 20.40 -17.76
CA PHE A 684 -4.81 21.25 -17.54
C PHE A 684 -3.55 20.41 -17.73
N TYR A 685 -2.50 21.00 -18.26
CA TYR A 685 -1.19 20.36 -18.35
C TYR A 685 -0.21 21.17 -17.50
N LEU A 686 0.54 20.50 -16.65
CA LEU A 686 1.47 21.11 -15.70
C LEU A 686 2.87 20.55 -15.89
N THR A 687 3.87 21.40 -15.70
CA THR A 687 5.24 20.99 -15.40
C THR A 687 5.43 21.12 -13.90
N CYS A 688 5.96 20.07 -13.26
CA CYS A 688 6.11 19.99 -11.82
C CYS A 688 7.42 19.27 -11.47
N ASP A 689 8.06 19.65 -10.36
CA ASP A 689 9.21 18.94 -9.81
C ASP A 689 8.83 18.29 -8.46
N ASN A 690 8.44 17.01 -8.51
CA ASN A 690 8.22 16.19 -7.32
C ASN A 690 9.39 15.22 -7.13
N SER A 691 10.59 15.77 -6.94
CA SER A 691 11.88 15.05 -6.91
C SER A 691 12.25 14.34 -8.22
N ASN A 692 11.53 14.64 -9.29
CA ASN A 692 11.70 14.17 -10.66
C ASN A 692 10.94 15.17 -11.56
N ASP A 693 11.56 15.57 -12.66
CA ASP A 693 10.94 16.42 -13.68
C ASP A 693 9.70 15.73 -14.25
N ARG A 694 8.51 16.29 -14.03
CA ARG A 694 7.23 15.67 -14.41
C ARG A 694 6.42 16.61 -15.28
N ILE A 695 5.93 16.07 -16.38
CA ILE A 695 4.84 16.67 -17.16
C ILE A 695 3.60 15.84 -16.91
N VAL A 696 2.55 16.47 -16.40
CA VAL A 696 1.32 15.81 -16.00
C VAL A 696 0.11 16.43 -16.68
N ARG A 697 -0.93 15.63 -16.89
CA ARG A 697 -2.28 16.16 -17.18
C ARG A 697 -3.13 16.10 -15.93
N VAL A 698 -4.02 17.07 -15.79
CA VAL A 698 -4.96 17.18 -14.67
C VAL A 698 -6.35 17.36 -15.25
N ASP A 699 -7.26 16.44 -14.93
CA ASP A 699 -8.65 16.53 -15.36
C ASP A 699 -9.31 17.79 -14.78
N ARG A 700 -9.90 18.63 -15.64
CA ARG A 700 -10.46 19.94 -15.23
C ARG A 700 -11.70 19.85 -14.34
N THR A 701 -12.29 18.67 -14.20
CA THR A 701 -13.49 18.43 -13.39
C THR A 701 -13.19 17.73 -12.07
N THR A 702 -12.27 16.76 -12.08
CA THR A 702 -11.92 15.94 -10.91
C THR A 702 -10.63 16.37 -10.22
N TYR A 703 -9.79 17.15 -10.90
CA TYR A 703 -8.46 17.59 -10.45
C TYR A 703 -7.51 16.44 -10.11
N GLN A 704 -7.75 15.24 -10.67
CA GLN A 704 -6.83 14.12 -10.61
C GLN A 704 -5.70 14.32 -11.62
N SER A 705 -4.45 14.16 -11.18
CA SER A 705 -3.28 14.19 -12.04
C SER A 705 -2.94 12.79 -12.58
N GLU A 706 -2.42 12.75 -13.79
CA GLU A 706 -1.82 11.56 -14.41
C GLU A 706 -0.49 11.97 -15.04
N LEU A 707 0.55 11.16 -14.79
CA LEU A 707 1.86 11.36 -15.40
C LEU A 707 1.76 11.17 -16.90
N ILE A 708 2.14 12.21 -17.66
CA ILE A 708 2.50 12.06 -19.06
C ILE A 708 3.92 11.49 -19.03
N THR A 709 4.95 12.34 -18.91
CA THR A 709 6.35 11.91 -19.01
C THR A 709 7.20 12.46 -17.87
N ASP A 710 8.25 11.72 -17.53
CA ASP A 710 9.33 12.10 -16.63
C ASP A 710 10.70 12.14 -17.36
N LYS A 711 10.67 12.23 -18.69
CA LYS A 711 11.85 12.13 -19.57
C LYS A 711 12.25 13.45 -20.22
N VAL A 712 11.49 14.52 -19.98
CA VAL A 712 11.85 15.86 -20.42
C VAL A 712 12.55 16.56 -19.26
N PRO A 713 13.85 16.90 -19.41
CA PRO A 713 14.55 17.70 -18.41
C PRO A 713 13.89 19.06 -18.25
N LEU A 714 13.53 19.43 -17.02
CA LEU A 714 12.88 20.70 -16.73
C LEU A 714 13.85 21.66 -16.01
N ASN A 715 13.64 22.95 -16.21
CA ASN A 715 14.40 24.00 -15.54
C ASN A 715 13.96 24.12 -14.07
N LEU A 716 14.91 24.39 -13.17
CA LEU A 716 14.65 24.51 -11.72
C LEU A 716 13.88 25.77 -11.30
N THR A 717 13.70 26.74 -12.20
CA THR A 717 13.12 28.06 -11.86
C THR A 717 11.78 28.32 -12.54
N ARG A 718 11.64 27.89 -13.79
CA ARG A 718 10.46 28.15 -14.61
C ARG A 718 10.45 27.27 -15.84
N ASN A 719 9.32 26.65 -16.13
CA ASN A 719 9.10 25.89 -17.36
C ASN A 719 7.89 26.42 -18.11
N GLU A 720 8.09 26.83 -19.35
CA GLU A 720 6.97 27.22 -20.20
C GLU A 720 6.42 26.00 -20.95
N LEU A 721 5.09 25.86 -20.94
CA LEU A 721 4.36 24.81 -21.61
C LEU A 721 3.25 25.41 -22.49
N HIS A 722 3.15 24.96 -23.74
CA HIS A 722 2.11 25.41 -24.68
C HIS A 722 1.35 24.22 -25.26
N ALA A 723 0.01 24.23 -25.16
CA ALA A 723 -0.86 23.28 -25.83
C ALA A 723 -1.23 23.75 -27.25
N HIS A 724 -1.26 22.81 -28.19
CA HIS A 724 -1.65 23.06 -29.57
C HIS A 724 -2.71 22.05 -30.02
N ASP A 725 -3.88 22.57 -30.32
CA ASP A 725 -4.97 21.89 -31.01
C ASP A 725 -4.95 22.36 -32.47
N PHE A 726 -4.48 21.50 -33.38
CA PHE A 726 -4.39 21.83 -34.80
C PHE A 726 -5.58 21.30 -35.60
N ASN A 727 -6.40 20.42 -35.00
CA ASN A 727 -7.59 19.86 -35.63
C ASN A 727 -8.88 20.66 -35.29
N GLY A 728 -8.83 21.49 -34.24
CA GLY A 728 -9.88 22.39 -33.77
C GLY A 728 -11.01 21.73 -32.99
N ASP A 729 -10.78 20.54 -32.42
CA ASP A 729 -11.79 19.79 -31.65
C ASP A 729 -11.86 20.19 -30.17
N GLY A 730 -10.98 21.08 -29.72
CA GLY A 730 -10.88 21.56 -28.35
C GLY A 730 -9.93 20.74 -27.47
N ILE A 731 -9.28 19.70 -28.00
CA ILE A 731 -8.30 18.86 -27.29
C ILE A 731 -6.91 19.12 -27.84
N ALA A 732 -5.91 19.20 -26.96
CA ALA A 732 -4.53 19.37 -27.38
C ALA A 732 -4.03 18.12 -28.13
N ASP A 733 -3.60 18.32 -29.37
CA ASP A 733 -2.93 17.29 -30.17
C ASP A 733 -1.43 17.21 -29.85
N ALA A 734 -0.83 18.34 -29.45
CA ALA A 734 0.58 18.42 -29.08
C ALA A 734 0.82 19.37 -27.90
N LEU A 735 1.85 19.08 -27.09
CA LEU A 735 2.44 20.03 -26.16
C LEU A 735 3.83 20.43 -26.64
N TYR A 736 4.22 21.67 -26.40
CA TYR A 736 5.59 22.17 -26.57
C TYR A 736 6.13 22.66 -25.24
N VAL A 737 7.33 22.21 -24.90
CA VAL A 737 7.99 22.53 -23.64
C VAL A 737 9.45 22.85 -23.91
N LYS A 738 9.96 23.88 -23.25
CA LYS A 738 11.38 24.21 -23.29
C LYS A 738 12.09 23.46 -22.16
N SER A 739 13.11 22.68 -22.49
CA SER A 739 13.92 21.96 -21.50
C SER A 739 15.11 22.80 -21.02
N ASP A 740 15.85 22.26 -20.05
CA ASP A 740 17.03 22.90 -19.44
C ASP A 740 18.28 22.92 -20.35
N ASP A 741 18.26 22.19 -21.47
CA ASP A 741 19.36 21.98 -22.40
C ASP A 741 19.23 22.78 -23.71
N GLU A 742 18.51 23.91 -23.68
CA GLU A 742 18.29 24.78 -24.86
C GLU A 742 17.62 24.08 -26.04
N THR A 743 16.79 23.09 -25.74
CA THR A 743 15.96 22.44 -26.74
C THR A 743 14.49 22.74 -26.49
N VAL A 744 13.71 22.65 -27.57
CA VAL A 744 12.25 22.63 -27.49
C VAL A 744 11.82 21.20 -27.76
N GLN A 745 11.20 20.59 -26.76
CA GLN A 745 10.63 19.25 -26.86
C GLN A 745 9.16 19.34 -27.24
N TYR A 746 8.65 18.30 -27.88
CA TYR A 746 7.23 18.14 -28.16
C TYR A 746 6.71 16.80 -27.64
N ILE A 747 5.42 16.78 -27.31
CA ILE A 747 4.68 15.60 -26.88
C ILE A 747 3.44 15.46 -27.76
N CYS A 748 3.24 14.33 -28.44
CA CYS A 748 2.03 14.07 -29.23
C CYS A 748 0.97 13.30 -28.44
N GLY A 749 -0.30 13.67 -28.63
CA GLY A 749 -1.44 13.01 -28.02
C GLY A 749 -1.47 13.13 -26.49
N PRO A 750 -1.21 14.31 -25.90
CA PRO A 750 -1.18 14.49 -24.44
C PRO A 750 -2.54 14.18 -23.77
N GLY A 751 -3.65 14.26 -24.51
CA GLY A 751 -4.99 13.89 -24.05
C GLY A 751 -5.35 12.40 -24.17
N ALA A 752 -4.52 11.56 -24.81
CA ALA A 752 -4.81 10.13 -25.00
C ALA A 752 -4.25 9.27 -23.85
N SER A 753 -4.81 8.09 -23.60
CA SER A 753 -4.21 7.12 -22.67
C SER A 753 -2.80 6.74 -23.12
N ALA A 754 -1.84 6.66 -22.19
CA ALA A 754 -0.46 6.25 -22.49
C ALA A 754 -0.39 4.91 -23.27
N PRO A 755 0.64 4.69 -24.11
CA PRO A 755 1.85 5.51 -24.29
C PRO A 755 1.65 6.66 -25.30
N PHE A 756 2.23 7.83 -25.01
CA PHE A 756 2.27 9.01 -25.89
C PHE A 756 3.69 9.22 -26.42
N TRP A 757 3.84 9.91 -27.55
CA TRP A 757 5.14 10.16 -28.16
C TRP A 757 5.78 11.43 -27.59
N HIS A 758 7.08 11.38 -27.30
CA HIS A 758 7.86 12.59 -27.01
C HIS A 758 9.14 12.63 -27.84
N GLY A 759 9.64 13.83 -28.15
CA GLY A 759 10.92 13.99 -28.83
C GLY A 759 11.34 15.44 -28.96
N THR A 760 12.55 15.65 -29.45
CA THR A 760 13.12 16.99 -29.66
C THR A 760 12.58 17.59 -30.96
N LEU A 761 11.97 18.76 -30.87
CA LEU A 761 11.49 19.52 -32.03
C LEU A 761 12.66 20.25 -32.70
N VAL A 762 13.40 21.02 -31.90
CA VAL A 762 14.60 21.73 -32.31
C VAL A 762 15.61 21.79 -31.17
N ASP A 763 16.87 21.85 -31.55
CA ASP A 763 18.02 22.07 -30.67
C ASP A 763 18.81 23.25 -31.26
N PHE A 764 19.05 24.26 -30.43
CA PHE A 764 19.74 25.48 -30.84
C PHE A 764 20.92 25.84 -29.94
N GLY A 765 21.43 24.90 -29.15
CA GLY A 765 22.23 25.19 -27.96
C GLY A 765 23.56 25.95 -28.07
N GLY A 766 24.15 26.14 -26.88
CA GLY A 766 25.42 26.78 -26.50
C GLY A 766 26.02 26.15 -25.21
N PRO A 767 27.12 26.70 -24.64
CA PRO A 767 27.79 26.12 -23.47
C PRO A 767 26.99 26.30 -22.16
N SER A 768 26.03 25.40 -21.93
CA SER A 768 25.28 25.12 -20.70
C SER A 768 25.31 26.23 -19.63
N THR A 769 24.39 27.19 -19.74
CA THR A 769 23.98 28.01 -18.60
C THR A 769 22.51 27.72 -18.26
N THR A 770 22.20 27.67 -16.96
CA THR A 770 20.91 27.19 -16.43
C THR A 770 19.80 28.25 -16.50
N SER A 771 19.83 29.18 -17.46
CA SER A 771 18.98 30.38 -17.45
C SER A 771 18.09 30.58 -18.67
N ASN A 772 17.74 29.51 -19.39
CA ASN A 772 16.97 29.59 -20.64
C ASN A 772 15.47 29.30 -20.49
N TYR A 773 14.65 30.31 -20.14
CA TYR A 773 13.23 30.05 -19.82
C TYR A 773 12.24 30.41 -20.94
N GLY A 774 12.54 31.45 -21.71
CA GLY A 774 11.57 32.05 -22.63
C GLY A 774 11.15 31.14 -23.78
N LEU A 775 9.86 30.77 -23.82
CA LEU A 775 9.17 30.16 -24.95
C LEU A 775 7.79 30.82 -25.10
N GLY A 776 7.35 31.04 -26.33
CA GLY A 776 6.04 31.60 -26.64
C GLY A 776 5.45 30.96 -27.87
N PHE A 777 4.14 30.76 -27.87
CA PHE A 777 3.43 30.19 -29.03
C PHE A 777 2.55 31.25 -29.70
N ASP A 778 2.69 31.39 -31.02
CA ASP A 778 1.78 32.15 -31.87
C ASP A 778 0.73 31.18 -32.45
N PRO A 779 -0.49 31.13 -31.90
CA PRO A 779 -1.52 30.20 -32.36
C PRO A 779 -2.12 30.57 -33.73
N VAL A 780 -1.87 31.79 -34.23
CA VAL A 780 -2.39 32.25 -35.54
C VAL A 780 -1.42 31.90 -36.66
N ALA A 781 -0.13 32.09 -36.41
CA ALA A 781 0.91 31.79 -37.38
C ALA A 781 1.46 30.35 -37.26
N HIS A 782 1.11 29.63 -36.19
CA HIS A 782 1.68 28.33 -35.81
C HIS A 782 3.21 28.39 -35.71
N VAL A 783 3.71 29.38 -34.96
CA VAL A 783 5.15 29.64 -34.79
C VAL A 783 5.48 29.59 -33.31
N LEU A 784 6.50 28.83 -32.93
CA LEU A 784 7.11 28.94 -31.61
C LEU A 784 8.22 29.98 -31.64
N TRP A 785 8.31 30.76 -30.59
CA TRP A 785 9.34 31.75 -30.37
C TRP A 785 10.09 31.39 -29.09
N ALA A 786 11.33 30.96 -29.22
CA ALA A 786 12.22 30.71 -28.10
C ALA A 786 13.22 31.87 -27.96
N PHE A 787 13.72 32.10 -26.75
CA PHE A 787 14.91 32.94 -26.55
C PHE A 787 16.11 32.06 -26.22
N ASP A 788 17.27 32.46 -26.72
CA ASP A 788 18.57 31.85 -26.50
C ASP A 788 19.41 32.91 -25.79
N ASP A 789 19.64 32.73 -24.49
CA ASP A 789 20.32 33.70 -23.62
C ASP A 789 21.84 33.74 -23.83
N ASP A 790 22.42 32.61 -24.25
CA ASP A 790 23.82 32.42 -24.58
C ASP A 790 24.24 33.31 -25.76
N THR A 791 23.40 33.37 -26.80
CA THR A 791 23.63 34.20 -27.98
C THR A 791 22.83 35.50 -27.98
N GLN A 792 21.92 35.68 -27.02
CA GLN A 792 20.97 36.80 -26.93
C GLN A 792 20.18 36.96 -28.23
N GLU A 793 19.57 35.86 -28.67
CA GLU A 793 18.80 35.77 -29.89
C GLU A 793 17.36 35.34 -29.60
N LEU A 794 16.43 35.86 -30.40
CA LEU A 794 15.08 35.32 -30.47
C LEU A 794 15.02 34.35 -31.66
N ILE A 795 14.51 33.15 -31.44
CA ILE A 795 14.45 32.07 -32.43
C ILE A 795 12.99 31.82 -32.78
N SER A 796 12.62 32.00 -34.05
CA SER A 796 11.34 31.50 -34.55
C SER A 796 11.48 30.09 -35.10
N ILE A 797 10.50 29.24 -34.80
CA ILE A 797 10.45 27.82 -35.17
C ILE A 797 9.14 27.58 -35.93
N GLN A 798 9.28 27.11 -37.17
CA GLN A 798 8.18 26.98 -38.15
C GLN A 798 8.15 25.63 -38.85
#